data_AF-A0A0N4ZJ78-F1
#
_entry.id   AF-A0A0N4ZJ78-F1
#
_cell.length_a   1.000
_cell.length_b   1.000
_cell.length_c   1.000
_cell.angle_alpha   90.00
_cell.angle_beta   90.00
_cell.angle_gamma   90.00
#
_symmetry.space_group_name_H-M   'P 1'
#
loop_
_entity.id
_entity.type
_entity.pdbx_description
1 polymer ?
#
loop_
_entity_poly.entity_id
_entity_poly.type
_entity_poly.pdbx_seq_one_letter_code
_entity_poly.pdbx_strand_id
1 'polypeptide(L)'
;MSNKFKLSDDSEIRKLKERVKCRICQKKRLYFCYDCHEYCDGIGELAPKVELPIKVDIIKHKLERNGKSTAVMCKITAPESTKIFTPDDCPNYNEEMKNQNIVLVFPSKTAVPIKKYIEKNGPIDKFVFLDSTWQQTGSLRNIKELSKMPHVSMKSYKTEYWRPQHKFGDEYLATIEAIYYANKEAWEANNPDKVYDGFFDNLLFWFYFFRSFKEISKIGELSEIRKKINSSVSDNSSHNKDSVVLSRMSSNNSSRSSASSQFVETKIKIQEPFFPPTNLQSELNHSSRKSISKENSVEKRRARLNMPLLYRMYESQSEDIRGTVSGPETPNFHPEEVSKTLRKALVGITTDDKTIISSIFLHTNFQRQMICKAYESMYERNLIHDIEEETGGFFMELCIALLRPTHVFSTQILMDSFTLKNQDVSIAVEIACTCTNPQLRVIKETYTSTTSRSLDKDILNKIEGICGKFLQALYVKPREDDDVINEEIIKENLNLIQSTSNFFEELGRNVELFGKLFVSPSFATIHDMIETYDLKKEPGKDFESLLRKNKNLHTEIRNIILLIIKISKNTQEYFADKLHDAISGARADHNAIIRIVVMRSETDLADIVEQYVRKYGHSPLHWLQKTCSGDYFRLLSAMLSINGVSTF
;
A
#
# COMPACT_ATOMS: atom_id res chain seq x y z
N MET A 1 -31.22 2.42 15.79
CA MET A 1 -31.01 2.96 14.43
C MET A 1 -32.09 2.53 13.43
N SER A 2 -32.94 1.55 13.77
CA SER A 2 -34.03 1.01 12.94
C SER A 2 -35.28 1.92 12.77
N ASN A 3 -35.29 3.14 13.31
CA ASN A 3 -36.51 3.96 13.27
C ASN A 3 -36.59 4.91 12.06
N LYS A 4 -35.55 4.99 11.23
CA LYS A 4 -35.49 5.89 10.06
C LYS A 4 -35.96 5.21 8.75
N PHE A 5 -35.73 3.91 8.61
CA PHE A 5 -36.02 3.14 7.40
C PHE A 5 -36.74 1.83 7.78
N LYS A 6 -37.70 1.40 6.96
CA LYS A 6 -38.40 0.11 7.10
C LYS A 6 -37.58 -1.02 6.46
N LEU A 7 -36.54 -1.45 7.17
CA LEU A 7 -35.68 -2.56 6.73
C LEU A 7 -36.20 -3.91 7.23
N SER A 8 -36.07 -4.95 6.40
CA SER A 8 -36.35 -6.34 6.77
C SER A 8 -35.45 -6.83 7.89
N ASP A 9 -35.91 -7.84 8.63
CA ASP A 9 -35.09 -8.53 9.63
C ASP A 9 -33.93 -9.26 8.97
N ASP A 10 -32.76 -9.20 9.60
CA ASP A 10 -31.53 -9.77 9.09
C ASP A 10 -30.91 -10.82 10.04
N SER A 11 -31.66 -11.26 11.06
CA SER A 11 -31.17 -12.13 12.14
C SER A 11 -30.66 -13.48 11.64
N GLU A 12 -31.37 -14.13 10.69
CA GLU A 12 -30.94 -15.40 10.10
C GLU A 12 -29.69 -15.22 9.23
N ILE A 13 -29.60 -14.13 8.47
CA ILE A 13 -28.43 -13.82 7.64
C ILE A 13 -27.19 -13.60 8.53
N ARG A 14 -27.34 -13.00 9.71
CA ARG A 14 -26.23 -12.82 10.67
C ARG A 14 -25.69 -14.13 11.24
N LYS A 15 -26.48 -15.20 11.29
CA LYS A 15 -26.04 -16.50 11.82
C LYS A 15 -25.08 -17.22 10.88
N LEU A 16 -25.04 -16.82 9.60
CA LEU A 16 -24.22 -17.44 8.58
C LEU A 16 -22.73 -17.12 8.79
N LYS A 17 -21.91 -18.19 8.80
CA LYS A 17 -20.45 -18.08 9.02
C LYS A 17 -19.62 -18.70 7.90
N GLU A 18 -20.22 -19.55 7.07
CA GLU A 18 -19.49 -20.34 6.08
C GLU A 18 -19.68 -19.78 4.67
N ARG A 19 -18.56 -19.61 3.94
CA ARG A 19 -18.58 -19.18 2.54
C ARG A 19 -18.94 -20.37 1.65
N VAL A 20 -19.89 -20.18 0.75
CA VAL A 20 -20.29 -21.16 -0.28
C VAL A 20 -19.73 -20.78 -1.65
N LYS A 21 -19.58 -21.75 -2.55
CA LYS A 21 -19.13 -21.47 -3.93
C LYS A 21 -20.25 -20.79 -4.71
N CYS A 22 -19.93 -19.71 -5.41
CA CYS A 22 -20.84 -19.12 -6.38
C CYS A 22 -21.12 -20.12 -7.52
N ARG A 23 -22.40 -20.29 -7.89
CA ARG A 23 -22.82 -21.22 -8.95
C ARG A 23 -22.20 -20.91 -10.33
N ILE A 24 -21.90 -19.64 -10.59
CA ILE A 24 -21.40 -19.17 -11.88
C ILE A 24 -19.86 -19.20 -11.91
N CYS A 25 -19.19 -18.41 -11.06
CA CYS A 25 -17.73 -18.27 -11.11
C CYS A 25 -16.96 -19.19 -10.17
N GLN A 26 -17.64 -20.03 -9.38
CA GLN A 26 -17.06 -20.98 -8.41
C GLN A 26 -16.25 -20.35 -7.26
N LYS A 27 -16.11 -19.02 -7.22
CA LYS A 27 -15.44 -18.31 -6.11
C LYS A 27 -16.26 -18.43 -4.83
N LYS A 28 -15.58 -18.63 -3.69
CA LYS A 28 -16.22 -18.72 -2.36
C LYS A 28 -16.68 -17.34 -1.88
N ARG A 29 -17.97 -17.21 -1.54
CA ARG A 29 -18.64 -15.97 -1.11
C ARG A 29 -19.60 -16.29 0.05
N LEU A 30 -19.89 -15.32 0.90
CA LEU A 30 -20.76 -15.55 2.08
C LEU A 30 -22.23 -15.25 1.78
N TYR A 31 -22.53 -14.05 1.28
CA TYR A 31 -23.91 -13.59 1.06
C TYR A 31 -24.28 -13.56 -0.42
N PHE A 32 -23.40 -13.01 -1.23
CA PHE A 32 -23.61 -12.87 -2.66
C PHE A 32 -22.29 -12.74 -3.40
N CYS A 33 -22.31 -13.08 -4.68
CA CYS A 33 -21.19 -12.91 -5.58
C CYS A 33 -21.22 -11.52 -6.20
N TYR A 34 -20.25 -10.68 -5.81
CA TYR A 34 -20.09 -9.34 -6.38
C TYR A 34 -19.52 -9.33 -7.81
N ASP A 35 -19.02 -10.46 -8.32
CA ASP A 35 -18.56 -10.58 -9.71
C ASP A 35 -19.70 -11.00 -10.64
N CYS A 36 -20.59 -11.87 -10.16
CA CYS A 36 -21.71 -12.40 -10.94
C CYS A 36 -23.04 -11.70 -10.65
N HIS A 37 -23.07 -10.82 -9.64
CA HIS A 37 -24.25 -10.10 -9.16
C HIS A 37 -25.43 -11.01 -8.75
N GLU A 38 -25.10 -12.14 -8.12
CA GLU A 38 -26.08 -13.17 -7.73
C GLU A 38 -25.96 -13.53 -6.25
N TYR A 39 -27.07 -13.85 -5.61
CA TYR A 39 -27.07 -14.36 -4.24
C TYR A 39 -26.37 -15.72 -4.16
N CYS A 40 -25.71 -15.96 -3.04
CA CYS A 40 -25.26 -17.31 -2.69
C CYS A 40 -26.47 -18.20 -2.36
N ASP A 41 -26.28 -19.51 -2.49
CA ASP A 41 -27.30 -20.53 -2.24
C ASP A 41 -28.02 -20.31 -0.89
N GLY A 42 -29.35 -20.28 -0.91
CA GLY A 42 -30.20 -20.05 0.26
C GLY A 42 -30.34 -18.59 0.71
N ILE A 43 -29.47 -17.67 0.26
CA ILE A 43 -29.52 -16.26 0.69
C ILE A 43 -30.65 -15.49 0.02
N GLY A 44 -30.96 -15.81 -1.24
CA GLY A 44 -32.00 -15.11 -1.99
C GLY A 44 -33.40 -15.25 -1.42
N GLU A 45 -33.64 -16.24 -0.55
CA GLU A 45 -34.90 -16.44 0.19
C GLU A 45 -34.95 -15.63 1.49
N LEU A 46 -33.78 -15.30 2.05
CA LEU A 46 -33.65 -14.55 3.30
C LEU A 46 -33.53 -13.04 3.07
N ALA A 47 -33.00 -12.64 1.91
CA ALA A 47 -32.74 -11.24 1.60
C ALA A 47 -33.93 -10.59 0.85
N PRO A 48 -34.22 -9.30 1.10
CA PRO A 48 -35.34 -8.64 0.44
C PRO A 48 -35.06 -8.42 -1.07
N LYS A 49 -36.13 -8.45 -1.85
CA LYS A 49 -36.17 -7.97 -3.24
C LYS A 49 -36.99 -6.69 -3.31
N VAL A 50 -36.55 -5.76 -4.13
CA VAL A 50 -37.14 -4.43 -4.28
C VAL A 50 -37.35 -4.13 -5.76
N GLU A 51 -38.48 -3.52 -6.09
CA GLU A 51 -38.70 -2.89 -7.37
C GLU A 51 -38.61 -1.38 -7.19
N LEU A 52 -37.78 -0.72 -8.00
CA LEU A 52 -37.59 0.72 -7.91
C LEU A 52 -38.62 1.43 -8.79
N PRO A 53 -39.11 2.61 -8.37
CA PRO A 53 -40.08 3.37 -9.14
C PRO A 53 -39.51 3.85 -10.49
N ILE A 54 -38.18 3.97 -10.60
CA ILE A 54 -37.48 4.42 -11.81
C ILE A 54 -36.32 3.44 -12.09
N LYS A 55 -36.09 3.13 -13.37
CA LYS A 55 -34.97 2.25 -13.76
C LYS A 55 -33.63 2.92 -13.50
N VAL A 56 -32.62 2.13 -13.15
CA VAL A 56 -31.30 2.61 -12.74
C VAL A 56 -30.23 1.93 -13.58
N ASP A 57 -29.44 2.72 -14.29
CA ASP A 57 -28.20 2.25 -14.90
C ASP A 57 -27.01 2.84 -14.13
N ILE A 58 -26.00 2.01 -13.89
CA ILE A 58 -24.80 2.40 -13.13
C ILE A 58 -23.58 2.18 -14.01
N ILE A 59 -22.82 3.24 -14.28
CA ILE A 59 -21.54 3.16 -14.99
C ILE A 59 -20.43 3.07 -13.94
N LYS A 60 -19.86 1.87 -13.80
CA LYS A 60 -18.88 1.54 -12.78
C LYS A 60 -17.47 1.64 -13.33
N HIS A 61 -16.59 2.36 -12.61
CA HIS A 61 -15.19 2.51 -12.99
C HIS A 61 -14.43 1.17 -12.94
N LYS A 62 -13.53 0.92 -13.90
CA LYS A 62 -12.78 -0.34 -14.01
C LYS A 62 -11.91 -0.64 -12.78
N LEU A 63 -11.37 0.41 -12.16
CA LEU A 63 -10.54 0.28 -10.95
C LEU A 63 -11.37 0.22 -9.67
N GLU A 64 -12.69 0.45 -9.75
CA GLU A 64 -13.56 0.31 -8.58
C GLU A 64 -13.71 -1.17 -8.24
N ARG A 65 -13.57 -1.53 -6.97
CA ARG A 65 -13.59 -2.94 -6.57
C ARG A 65 -15.02 -3.43 -6.39
N ASN A 66 -15.37 -4.52 -7.05
CA ASN A 66 -16.70 -5.13 -6.94
C ASN A 66 -17.11 -5.42 -5.49
N GLY A 67 -16.20 -5.98 -4.67
CA GLY A 67 -16.48 -6.26 -3.26
C GLY A 67 -16.63 -5.03 -2.35
N LYS A 68 -16.25 -3.82 -2.82
CA LYS A 68 -16.39 -2.56 -2.06
C LYS A 68 -17.46 -1.63 -2.65
N SER A 69 -17.87 -1.88 -3.89
CA SER A 69 -18.89 -1.13 -4.60
C SER A 69 -20.28 -1.36 -4.01
N THR A 70 -20.96 -0.27 -3.68
CA THR A 70 -22.36 -0.33 -3.24
C THR A 70 -23.34 -0.43 -4.41
N ALA A 71 -22.88 -0.24 -5.66
CA ALA A 71 -23.69 -0.49 -6.86
C ALA A 71 -24.14 -1.95 -6.96
N VAL A 72 -23.28 -2.89 -6.55
CA VAL A 72 -23.59 -4.32 -6.50
C VAL A 72 -24.77 -4.61 -5.57
N MET A 73 -24.86 -3.91 -4.43
CA MET A 73 -25.99 -4.03 -3.50
C MET A 73 -27.29 -3.62 -4.18
N CYS A 74 -27.27 -2.56 -4.98
CA CYS A 74 -28.43 -2.13 -5.78
C CYS A 74 -28.86 -3.23 -6.75
N LYS A 75 -27.90 -3.77 -7.52
CA LYS A 75 -28.19 -4.79 -8.54
C LYS A 75 -28.76 -6.07 -7.93
N ILE A 76 -28.28 -6.46 -6.77
CA ILE A 76 -28.70 -7.71 -6.11
C ILE A 76 -30.06 -7.55 -5.42
N THR A 77 -30.33 -6.39 -4.81
CA THR A 77 -31.62 -6.12 -4.15
C THR A 77 -32.72 -5.75 -5.14
N ALA A 78 -32.39 -5.04 -6.23
CA ALA A 78 -33.34 -4.61 -7.26
C ALA A 78 -32.92 -5.04 -8.67
N PRO A 79 -32.84 -6.36 -8.96
CA PRO A 79 -32.26 -6.89 -10.19
C PRO A 79 -33.00 -6.48 -11.47
N GLU A 80 -34.33 -6.41 -11.42
CA GLU A 80 -35.17 -6.04 -12.57
C GLU A 80 -35.15 -4.54 -12.87
N SER A 81 -34.76 -3.72 -11.89
CA SER A 81 -34.72 -2.26 -12.02
C SER A 81 -33.32 -1.71 -12.25
N THR A 82 -32.28 -2.54 -12.15
CA THR A 82 -30.89 -2.08 -12.13
C THR A 82 -30.04 -2.76 -13.19
N LYS A 83 -29.22 -2.00 -13.92
CA LYS A 83 -28.13 -2.53 -14.76
C LYS A 83 -26.80 -1.89 -14.37
N ILE A 84 -25.72 -2.66 -14.45
CA ILE A 84 -24.35 -2.19 -14.21
C ILE A 84 -23.58 -2.37 -15.50
N PHE A 85 -22.92 -1.31 -15.95
CA PHE A 85 -22.03 -1.27 -17.09
C PHE A 85 -20.65 -0.81 -16.65
N THR A 86 -19.64 -1.12 -17.45
CA THR A 86 -18.32 -0.51 -17.41
C THR A 86 -18.21 0.58 -18.49
N PRO A 87 -17.10 1.34 -18.54
CA PRO A 87 -16.91 2.31 -19.63
C PRO A 87 -16.84 1.69 -21.03
N ASP A 88 -16.48 0.40 -21.15
CA ASP A 88 -16.32 -0.26 -22.46
C ASP A 88 -17.64 -0.70 -23.07
N ASP A 89 -18.65 -0.96 -22.24
CA ASP A 89 -19.99 -1.42 -22.59
C ASP A 89 -21.07 -0.39 -22.19
N CYS A 90 -20.68 0.88 -22.03
CA CYS A 90 -21.60 1.96 -21.72
C CYS A 90 -22.61 2.15 -22.87
N PRO A 91 -23.93 2.14 -22.57
CA PRO A 91 -24.95 2.44 -23.58
C PRO A 91 -24.80 3.85 -24.15
N ASN A 92 -25.18 4.04 -25.41
CA ASN A 92 -25.18 5.35 -26.05
C ASN A 92 -26.42 6.16 -25.66
N TYR A 93 -26.39 6.77 -24.47
CA TYR A 93 -27.51 7.54 -23.95
C TYR A 93 -27.85 8.77 -24.80
N ASN A 94 -26.89 9.32 -25.54
CA ASN A 94 -27.16 10.41 -26.49
C ASN A 94 -28.23 10.02 -27.53
N GLU A 95 -28.35 8.74 -27.86
CA GLU A 95 -29.37 8.21 -28.77
C GLU A 95 -30.62 7.74 -28.01
N GLU A 96 -30.48 7.04 -26.87
CA GLU A 96 -31.63 6.56 -26.08
C GLU A 96 -32.55 7.70 -25.60
N MET A 97 -31.97 8.86 -25.26
CA MET A 97 -32.71 10.03 -24.80
C MET A 97 -33.65 10.64 -25.85
N LYS A 98 -33.57 10.22 -27.12
CA LYS A 98 -34.54 10.66 -28.14
C LYS A 98 -35.94 10.10 -27.88
N ASN A 99 -36.04 8.98 -27.18
CA ASN A 99 -37.30 8.26 -26.96
C ASN A 99 -37.66 8.09 -25.49
N GLN A 100 -36.76 8.44 -24.56
CA GLN A 100 -36.93 8.26 -23.11
C GLN A 100 -36.37 9.46 -22.35
N ASN A 101 -37.00 9.81 -21.24
CA ASN A 101 -36.51 10.83 -20.32
C ASN A 101 -35.45 10.23 -19.38
N ILE A 102 -34.19 10.28 -19.81
CA ILE A 102 -33.04 9.73 -19.09
C ILE A 102 -32.17 10.87 -18.57
N VAL A 103 -31.77 10.80 -17.30
CA VAL A 103 -30.96 11.85 -16.66
C VAL A 103 -29.76 11.28 -15.93
N LEU A 104 -28.67 12.05 -15.88
CA LEU A 104 -27.50 11.74 -15.06
C LEU A 104 -27.64 12.41 -13.69
N VAL A 105 -27.58 11.61 -12.61
CA VAL A 105 -27.58 12.16 -11.24
C VAL A 105 -26.15 12.56 -10.89
N PHE A 106 -25.82 13.83 -11.06
CA PHE A 106 -24.47 14.33 -10.82
C PHE A 106 -24.48 15.84 -10.46
N PRO A 107 -23.81 16.26 -9.36
CA PRO A 107 -23.72 17.66 -8.99
C PRO A 107 -22.77 18.41 -9.93
N SER A 108 -23.30 19.06 -10.96
CA SER A 108 -22.59 19.99 -11.83
C SER A 108 -23.16 21.40 -11.75
N LYS A 109 -22.44 22.39 -12.30
CA LYS A 109 -22.94 23.77 -12.44
C LYS A 109 -24.23 23.87 -13.26
N THR A 110 -24.48 22.88 -14.11
CA THR A 110 -25.65 22.79 -14.99
C THR A 110 -26.77 21.93 -14.42
N ALA A 111 -26.58 21.32 -13.24
CA ALA A 111 -27.53 20.36 -12.69
C ALA A 111 -28.80 21.05 -12.18
N VAL A 112 -29.96 20.50 -12.53
CA VAL A 112 -31.28 20.99 -12.09
C VAL A 112 -31.81 20.09 -10.96
N PRO A 113 -32.41 20.63 -9.88
CA PRO A 113 -33.02 19.80 -8.84
C PRO A 113 -34.07 18.83 -9.42
N ILE A 114 -34.05 17.56 -9.01
CA ILE A 114 -34.94 16.50 -9.56
C ILE A 114 -36.40 16.93 -9.64
N LYS A 115 -36.95 17.51 -8.57
CA LYS A 115 -38.33 18.01 -8.54
C LYS A 115 -38.61 19.03 -9.65
N LYS A 116 -37.76 20.04 -9.81
CA LYS A 116 -37.89 21.07 -10.85
C LYS A 116 -37.73 20.51 -12.25
N TYR A 117 -36.87 19.49 -12.40
CA TYR A 117 -36.70 18.82 -13.68
C TYR A 117 -37.97 18.07 -14.09
N ILE A 118 -38.60 17.33 -13.16
CA ILE A 118 -39.85 16.61 -13.41
C ILE A 118 -41.01 17.57 -13.70
N GLU A 119 -41.13 18.67 -12.94
CA GLU A 119 -42.15 19.71 -13.18
C GLU A 119 -42.07 20.29 -14.60
N LYS A 120 -40.85 20.38 -15.18
CA LYS A 120 -40.63 20.95 -16.51
C LYS A 120 -40.70 19.92 -17.65
N ASN A 121 -40.16 18.72 -17.44
CA ASN A 121 -39.92 17.74 -18.51
C ASN A 121 -40.75 16.46 -18.37
N GLY A 122 -41.58 16.35 -17.33
CA GLY A 122 -42.36 15.15 -17.02
C GLY A 122 -41.57 14.08 -16.26
N PRO A 123 -42.20 12.91 -16.00
CA PRO A 123 -41.59 11.81 -15.26
C PRO A 123 -40.28 11.34 -15.89
N ILE A 124 -39.32 10.96 -15.03
CA ILE A 124 -38.03 10.40 -15.45
C ILE A 124 -38.20 8.89 -15.63
N ASP A 125 -37.82 8.38 -16.79
CA ASP A 125 -37.90 6.95 -17.11
C ASP A 125 -36.73 6.17 -16.51
N LYS A 126 -35.55 6.82 -16.47
CA LYS A 126 -34.30 6.17 -16.05
C LYS A 126 -33.30 7.17 -15.46
N PHE A 127 -32.67 6.74 -14.36
CA PHE A 127 -31.50 7.40 -13.79
C PHE A 127 -30.21 6.71 -14.20
N VAL A 128 -29.18 7.51 -14.49
CA VAL A 128 -27.80 7.05 -14.64
C VAL A 128 -26.95 7.54 -13.48
N PHE A 129 -26.14 6.66 -12.91
CA PHE A 129 -25.18 6.96 -11.83
C PHE A 129 -23.76 6.56 -12.21
N LEU A 130 -22.77 7.22 -11.60
CA LEU A 130 -21.35 6.92 -11.78
C LEU A 130 -20.80 6.27 -10.49
N ASP A 131 -20.39 5.01 -10.55
CA ASP A 131 -19.82 4.28 -9.40
C ASP A 131 -18.29 4.31 -9.45
N SER A 132 -17.70 5.18 -8.62
CA SER A 132 -16.26 5.40 -8.51
C SER A 132 -15.92 6.15 -7.23
N THR A 133 -14.65 6.18 -6.85
CA THR A 133 -14.17 7.23 -5.93
C THR A 133 -14.34 8.61 -6.56
N TRP A 134 -14.60 9.64 -5.74
CA TRP A 134 -14.81 11.01 -6.22
C TRP A 134 -13.63 11.59 -7.03
N GLN A 135 -12.41 11.13 -6.76
CA GLN A 135 -11.22 11.50 -7.52
C GLN A 135 -11.24 10.92 -8.95
N GLN A 136 -11.84 9.74 -9.12
CA GLN A 136 -11.91 9.03 -10.40
C GLN A 136 -13.15 9.42 -11.21
N THR A 137 -14.19 10.01 -10.60
CA THR A 137 -15.46 10.32 -11.28
C THR A 137 -15.31 11.22 -12.51
N GLY A 138 -14.25 12.05 -12.55
CA GLY A 138 -13.93 12.86 -13.72
C GLY A 138 -13.69 12.05 -15.01
N SER A 139 -13.10 10.85 -14.91
CA SER A 139 -12.87 9.99 -16.08
C SER A 139 -14.19 9.43 -16.62
N LEU A 140 -15.09 8.99 -15.73
CA LEU A 140 -16.40 8.47 -16.09
C LEU A 140 -17.31 9.55 -16.71
N ARG A 141 -17.31 10.75 -16.14
CA ARG A 141 -18.12 11.86 -16.64
C ARG A 141 -17.78 12.24 -18.09
N ASN A 142 -16.53 12.04 -18.49
CA ASN A 142 -16.04 12.43 -19.81
C ASN A 142 -16.24 11.34 -20.89
N ILE A 143 -16.96 10.26 -20.57
CA ILE A 143 -17.38 9.24 -21.54
C ILE A 143 -18.29 9.90 -22.59
N LYS A 144 -18.02 9.66 -23.87
CA LYS A 144 -18.68 10.37 -24.99
C LYS A 144 -20.18 10.10 -25.03
N GLU A 145 -20.56 8.88 -24.68
CA GLU A 145 -21.89 8.32 -24.63
C GLU A 145 -22.80 9.05 -23.63
N LEU A 146 -22.22 9.76 -22.64
CA LEU A 146 -22.93 10.53 -21.61
C LEU A 146 -22.97 12.05 -21.90
N SER A 147 -22.24 12.52 -22.91
CA SER A 147 -21.89 13.94 -23.06
C SER A 147 -23.07 14.90 -23.25
N LYS A 148 -24.20 14.45 -23.79
CA LYS A 148 -25.40 15.28 -24.00
C LYS A 148 -26.45 15.11 -22.90
N MET A 149 -26.18 14.31 -21.87
CA MET A 149 -27.18 13.99 -20.86
C MET A 149 -27.53 15.22 -20.00
N PRO A 150 -28.83 15.45 -19.71
CA PRO A 150 -29.21 16.42 -18.71
C PRO A 150 -28.77 15.94 -17.33
N HIS A 151 -28.20 16.87 -16.55
CA HIS A 151 -27.77 16.59 -15.19
C HIS A 151 -28.86 17.00 -14.21
N VAL A 152 -29.13 16.14 -13.24
CA VAL A 152 -30.00 16.45 -12.10
C VAL A 152 -29.23 16.39 -10.78
N SER A 153 -29.65 17.20 -9.83
CA SER A 153 -29.12 17.22 -8.46
C SER A 153 -30.21 16.87 -7.46
N MET A 154 -29.77 16.28 -6.35
CA MET A 154 -30.60 15.98 -5.19
C MET A 154 -30.44 17.09 -4.14
N LYS A 155 -31.31 17.08 -3.13
CA LYS A 155 -31.06 17.79 -1.87
C LYS A 155 -29.77 17.28 -1.22
N SER A 156 -29.18 18.09 -0.35
CA SER A 156 -28.02 17.66 0.43
C SER A 156 -28.48 16.69 1.51
N TYR A 157 -27.89 15.49 1.50
CA TYR A 157 -28.12 14.45 2.50
C TYR A 157 -26.81 14.10 3.16
N LYS A 158 -26.84 13.80 4.46
CA LYS A 158 -25.68 13.24 5.15
C LYS A 158 -25.58 11.75 4.89
N THR A 159 -24.44 11.33 4.37
CA THR A 159 -24.08 9.94 4.21
C THR A 159 -23.96 9.28 5.57
N GLU A 160 -24.41 8.04 5.64
CA GLU A 160 -24.08 7.17 6.76
C GLU A 160 -23.11 6.06 6.35
N TYR A 161 -22.35 6.29 5.26
CA TYR A 161 -21.37 5.38 4.72
C TYR A 161 -20.16 5.25 5.65
N TRP A 162 -19.83 4.02 6.02
CA TRP A 162 -18.75 3.72 6.96
C TRP A 162 -17.35 3.86 6.36
N ARG A 163 -17.23 4.25 5.09
CA ARG A 163 -15.98 4.59 4.40
C ARG A 163 -16.05 6.02 3.84
N PRO A 164 -16.06 7.04 4.70
CA PRO A 164 -16.09 8.42 4.24
C PRO A 164 -14.87 8.71 3.37
N GLN A 165 -15.07 9.55 2.35
CA GLN A 165 -14.03 9.88 1.39
C GLN A 165 -13.10 10.93 2.01
N HIS A 166 -11.81 10.62 2.11
CA HIS A 166 -10.84 11.56 2.67
C HIS A 166 -10.85 12.88 1.89
N LYS A 167 -10.95 14.01 2.62
CA LYS A 167 -11.04 15.39 2.11
C LYS A 167 -12.42 15.85 1.58
N PHE A 168 -13.46 15.03 1.74
CA PHE A 168 -14.84 15.39 1.38
C PHE A 168 -15.73 15.39 2.62
N GLY A 169 -16.76 16.23 2.64
CA GLY A 169 -17.71 16.31 3.74
C GLY A 169 -18.70 15.14 3.76
N ASP A 170 -19.54 15.09 4.78
CA ASP A 170 -20.54 14.04 4.95
C ASP A 170 -21.68 14.11 3.93
N GLU A 171 -21.70 15.12 3.05
CA GLU A 171 -22.66 15.24 1.94
C GLU A 171 -22.34 14.35 0.73
N TYR A 172 -21.20 13.67 0.74
CA TYR A 172 -20.71 12.82 -0.35
C TYR A 172 -21.20 11.38 -0.17
N LEU A 173 -22.41 11.12 -0.67
CA LEU A 173 -23.13 9.85 -0.56
C LEU A 173 -22.41 8.66 -1.22
N ALA A 174 -22.63 7.46 -0.67
CA ALA A 174 -22.36 6.22 -1.41
C ALA A 174 -23.33 6.07 -2.59
N THR A 175 -22.94 5.31 -3.62
CA THR A 175 -23.75 5.07 -4.82
C THR A 175 -25.16 4.58 -4.48
N ILE A 176 -25.29 3.61 -3.57
CA ILE A 176 -26.61 3.08 -3.15
C ILE A 176 -27.48 4.12 -2.44
N GLU A 177 -26.88 5.02 -1.64
CA GLU A 177 -27.61 6.09 -0.97
C GLU A 177 -28.09 7.13 -1.99
N ALA A 178 -27.23 7.49 -2.94
CA ALA A 178 -27.60 8.40 -4.03
C ALA A 178 -28.76 7.82 -4.86
N ILE A 179 -28.73 6.52 -5.17
CA ILE A 179 -29.83 5.83 -5.86
C ILE A 179 -31.13 5.89 -5.05
N TYR A 180 -31.06 5.60 -3.75
CA TYR A 180 -32.22 5.64 -2.87
C TYR A 180 -32.84 7.04 -2.80
N TYR A 181 -32.05 8.07 -2.51
CA TYR A 181 -32.57 9.43 -2.35
C TYR A 181 -33.08 10.01 -3.68
N ALA A 182 -32.43 9.72 -4.82
CA ALA A 182 -32.91 10.15 -6.13
C ALA A 182 -34.27 9.53 -6.47
N ASN A 183 -34.43 8.22 -6.25
CA ASN A 183 -35.72 7.54 -6.44
C ASN A 183 -36.80 8.09 -5.51
N LYS A 184 -36.45 8.41 -4.25
CA LYS A 184 -37.37 8.99 -3.29
C LYS A 184 -37.84 10.37 -3.70
N GLU A 185 -36.91 11.28 -4.04
CA GLU A 185 -37.27 12.62 -4.51
C GLU A 185 -38.11 12.59 -5.79
N ALA A 186 -37.80 11.68 -6.72
CA ALA A 186 -38.57 11.54 -7.95
C ALA A 186 -39.96 10.96 -7.71
N TRP A 187 -40.09 9.97 -6.81
CA TRP A 187 -41.39 9.43 -6.43
C TRP A 187 -42.27 10.49 -5.75
N GLU A 188 -41.70 11.26 -4.83
CA GLU A 188 -42.39 12.38 -4.15
C GLU A 188 -42.82 13.46 -5.16
N ALA A 189 -41.97 13.78 -6.14
CA ALA A 189 -42.29 14.75 -7.18
C ALA A 189 -43.44 14.27 -8.11
N ASN A 190 -43.50 12.98 -8.42
CA ASN A 190 -44.56 12.38 -9.23
C ASN A 190 -45.86 12.12 -8.43
N ASN A 191 -45.82 12.14 -7.10
CA ASN A 191 -46.96 11.83 -6.23
C ASN A 191 -47.09 12.89 -5.11
N PRO A 192 -47.38 14.16 -5.45
CA PRO A 192 -47.42 15.25 -4.46
C PRO A 192 -48.48 15.04 -3.36
N ASP A 193 -49.54 14.28 -3.66
CA ASP A 193 -50.64 14.00 -2.73
C ASP A 193 -50.45 12.74 -1.88
N LYS A 194 -49.34 11.99 -2.06
CA LYS A 194 -49.05 10.77 -1.31
C LYS A 194 -47.88 10.95 -0.36
N VAL A 195 -47.97 10.28 0.79
CA VAL A 195 -46.87 10.21 1.76
C VAL A 195 -46.04 8.96 1.49
N TYR A 196 -44.72 9.12 1.40
CA TYR A 196 -43.81 7.99 1.21
C TYR A 196 -43.86 7.04 2.41
N ASP A 197 -44.21 5.79 2.15
CA ASP A 197 -44.43 4.77 3.18
C ASP A 197 -43.23 3.84 3.38
N GLY A 198 -42.11 4.03 2.67
CA GLY A 198 -40.92 3.19 2.79
C GLY A 198 -40.92 1.92 1.94
N PHE A 199 -41.81 1.78 0.94
CA PHE A 199 -41.94 0.54 0.15
C PHE A 199 -40.67 0.06 -0.56
N PHE A 200 -39.64 0.91 -0.72
CA PHE A 200 -38.33 0.52 -1.25
C PHE A 200 -37.16 0.80 -0.30
N ASP A 201 -37.41 1.05 1.00
CA ASP A 201 -36.36 1.26 2.01
C ASP A 201 -35.38 0.07 2.08
N ASN A 202 -35.87 -1.12 1.80
CA ASN A 202 -35.07 -2.34 1.70
C ASN A 202 -33.96 -2.29 0.64
N LEU A 203 -33.94 -1.32 -0.27
CA LEU A 203 -32.78 -1.06 -1.13
C LEU A 203 -31.50 -0.84 -0.30
N LEU A 204 -31.64 -0.27 0.90
CA LEU A 204 -30.54 -0.01 1.83
C LEU A 204 -30.27 -1.18 2.80
N PHE A 205 -30.95 -2.32 2.65
CA PHE A 205 -30.82 -3.47 3.54
C PHE A 205 -29.36 -3.90 3.72
N TRP A 206 -28.67 -4.22 2.62
CA TRP A 206 -27.27 -4.64 2.68
C TRP A 206 -26.35 -3.53 3.17
N PHE A 207 -26.63 -2.28 2.82
CA PHE A 207 -25.84 -1.14 3.27
C PHE A 207 -25.82 -1.03 4.80
N TYR A 208 -26.99 -1.07 5.44
CA TYR A 208 -27.09 -1.03 6.91
C TYR A 208 -26.66 -2.34 7.57
N PHE A 209 -26.94 -3.48 6.94
CA PHE A 209 -26.43 -4.78 7.38
C PHE A 209 -24.91 -4.74 7.55
N PHE A 210 -24.17 -4.28 6.53
CA PHE A 210 -22.71 -4.25 6.60
C PHE A 210 -22.15 -3.17 7.50
N ARG A 211 -22.82 -2.03 7.58
CA ARG A 211 -22.46 -0.97 8.52
C ARG A 211 -22.51 -1.43 9.97
N SER A 212 -23.51 -2.22 10.34
CA SER A 212 -23.69 -2.69 11.72
C SER A 212 -22.45 -3.41 12.27
N PHE A 213 -21.72 -4.15 11.44
CA PHE A 213 -20.47 -4.81 11.84
C PHE A 213 -19.37 -3.82 12.23
N LYS A 214 -19.31 -2.64 11.58
CA LYS A 214 -18.37 -1.57 11.95
C LYS A 214 -18.71 -0.90 13.28
N GLU A 215 -19.99 -0.77 13.59
CA GLU A 215 -20.42 -0.20 14.87
C GLU A 215 -20.09 -1.18 16.01
N ILE A 216 -20.33 -2.48 15.81
CA ILE A 216 -19.98 -3.52 16.77
C ILE A 216 -18.45 -3.57 16.99
N SER A 217 -17.65 -3.51 15.93
CA SER A 217 -16.18 -3.51 16.07
C SER A 217 -15.68 -2.29 16.85
N LYS A 218 -16.23 -1.10 16.57
CA LYS A 218 -15.88 0.15 17.26
C LYS A 218 -16.29 0.14 18.74
N ILE A 219 -17.44 -0.46 19.07
CA ILE A 219 -17.86 -0.67 20.47
C ILE A 219 -16.93 -1.65 21.18
N GLY A 220 -16.50 -2.72 20.49
CA GLY A 220 -15.50 -3.67 20.97
C GLY A 220 -14.18 -2.96 21.34
N GLU A 221 -13.62 -2.18 20.42
CA GLU A 221 -12.41 -1.37 20.65
C GLU A 221 -12.58 -0.39 21.83
N LEU A 222 -13.70 0.35 21.90
CA LEU A 222 -13.99 1.27 23.01
C LEU A 222 -14.14 0.53 24.35
N SER A 223 -14.66 -0.69 24.35
CA SER A 223 -14.78 -1.53 25.54
C SER A 223 -13.42 -2.06 26.01
N GLU A 224 -12.52 -2.42 25.09
CA GLU A 224 -11.14 -2.80 25.41
C GLU A 224 -10.32 -1.61 25.90
N ILE A 225 -10.49 -0.42 25.30
CA ILE A 225 -9.88 0.82 25.80
C ILE A 225 -10.38 1.13 27.20
N ARG A 226 -11.69 1.01 27.47
CA ARG A 226 -12.25 1.17 28.83
C ARG A 226 -11.69 0.13 29.81
N LYS A 227 -11.50 -1.12 29.38
CA LYS A 227 -10.85 -2.15 30.22
C LYS A 227 -9.40 -1.80 30.51
N LYS A 228 -8.64 -1.30 29.53
CA LYS A 228 -7.25 -0.82 29.72
C LYS A 228 -7.16 0.42 30.61
N ILE A 229 -8.13 1.33 30.53
CA ILE A 229 -8.24 2.49 31.43
C ILE A 229 -8.58 2.02 32.85
N ASN A 230 -9.54 1.09 32.99
CA ASN A 230 -9.90 0.57 34.31
C ASN A 230 -8.79 -0.30 34.93
N SER A 231 -8.00 -1.03 34.13
CA SER A 231 -6.84 -1.78 34.63
C SER A 231 -5.68 -0.85 35.03
N SER A 232 -5.47 0.25 34.31
CA SER A 232 -4.47 1.26 34.70
C SER A 232 -4.90 2.12 35.89
N VAL A 233 -6.20 2.19 36.18
CA VAL A 233 -6.74 2.82 37.40
C VAL A 233 -6.68 1.87 38.60
N SER A 234 -6.81 0.55 38.41
CA SER A 234 -6.62 -0.43 39.50
C SER A 234 -5.16 -0.56 39.94
N ASP A 235 -4.19 -0.37 39.03
CA ASP A 235 -2.75 -0.49 39.34
C ASP A 235 -2.14 0.75 40.01
N ASN A 236 -2.88 1.86 40.11
CA ASN A 236 -2.43 3.09 40.78
C ASN A 236 -3.10 3.34 42.15
N SER A 237 -3.78 2.34 42.73
CA SER A 237 -4.50 2.48 44.01
C SER A 237 -3.83 1.80 45.21
N SER A 238 -2.52 1.53 45.16
CA SER A 238 -1.78 0.94 46.27
C SER A 238 -0.60 1.77 46.79
N HIS A 239 -0.57 3.10 46.64
CA HIS A 239 0.28 3.97 47.48
C HIS A 239 -0.24 5.40 47.52
N ASN A 240 -1.11 5.71 48.49
CA ASN A 240 -1.01 6.88 49.36
C ASN A 240 -2.24 6.92 50.28
N LYS A 241 -2.02 6.59 51.56
CA LYS A 241 -2.82 7.16 52.64
C LYS A 241 -2.34 8.59 52.77
N ASP A 242 -3.21 9.56 52.51
CA ASP A 242 -3.38 10.70 53.40
C ASP A 242 -4.68 11.46 53.08
N SER A 243 -5.31 11.85 54.17
CA SER A 243 -6.63 12.46 54.31
C SER A 243 -6.76 13.83 53.67
N VAL A 244 -7.81 14.08 52.88
CA VAL A 244 -8.58 15.34 52.94
C VAL A 244 -10.06 15.06 52.64
N VAL A 245 -10.89 15.63 53.49
CA VAL A 245 -12.35 15.55 53.60
C VAL A 245 -13.07 16.13 52.37
N LEU A 246 -14.14 15.43 51.98
CA LEU A 246 -15.18 15.84 51.03
C LEU A 246 -15.83 17.18 51.41
N SER A 247 -15.96 18.09 50.44
CA SER A 247 -17.11 19.01 50.39
C SER A 247 -17.82 18.88 49.05
N ARG A 248 -19.01 18.28 49.11
CA ARG A 248 -20.05 18.33 48.08
C ARG A 248 -20.43 19.78 47.80
N MET A 249 -20.70 20.12 46.55
CA MET A 249 -21.82 21.02 46.24
C MET A 249 -22.27 20.84 44.78
N SER A 250 -23.47 20.32 44.67
CA SER A 250 -24.29 20.26 43.48
C SER A 250 -25.06 21.57 43.25
N SER A 251 -25.56 21.68 42.03
CA SER A 251 -26.83 22.31 41.62
C SER A 251 -26.93 23.85 41.48
N ASN A 252 -27.25 24.19 40.22
CA ASN A 252 -28.42 24.97 39.78
C ASN A 252 -28.29 26.47 39.48
N ASN A 253 -28.60 26.73 38.20
CA ASN A 253 -29.64 27.63 37.69
C ASN A 253 -29.34 29.11 37.37
N SER A 254 -29.76 29.43 36.13
CA SER A 254 -30.48 30.65 35.73
C SER A 254 -29.64 31.93 35.58
N SER A 255 -29.87 32.87 34.66
CA SER A 255 -30.83 32.99 33.55
C SER A 255 -30.53 34.29 32.76
N ARG A 256 -30.92 34.27 31.48
CA ARG A 256 -31.54 35.34 30.66
C ARG A 256 -30.83 36.66 30.28
N SER A 257 -31.15 37.02 29.02
CA SER A 257 -31.29 38.35 28.39
C SER A 257 -30.02 38.99 27.81
N SER A 258 -30.02 39.75 26.71
CA SER A 258 -30.76 39.82 25.43
C SER A 258 -30.20 41.05 24.67
N ALA A 259 -30.19 40.98 23.32
CA ALA A 259 -29.97 42.10 22.36
C ALA A 259 -28.56 42.74 22.33
N SER A 260 -27.99 43.24 21.24
CA SER A 260 -28.27 43.24 19.79
C SER A 260 -27.05 43.91 19.12
N SER A 261 -26.68 43.45 17.91
CA SER A 261 -25.98 44.19 16.84
C SER A 261 -24.66 44.92 17.14
N GLN A 262 -23.56 44.44 16.54
CA GLN A 262 -22.82 45.20 15.52
C GLN A 262 -21.78 44.31 14.84
N PHE A 263 -21.79 44.33 13.51
CA PHE A 263 -20.80 43.71 12.64
C PHE A 263 -19.44 44.38 12.86
N VAL A 264 -18.42 43.59 13.22
CA VAL A 264 -17.02 43.91 13.00
C VAL A 264 -16.33 42.66 12.48
N GLU A 265 -15.93 42.72 11.20
CA GLU A 265 -15.04 41.74 10.56
C GLU A 265 -13.77 41.59 11.40
N THR A 266 -13.62 40.44 12.05
CA THR A 266 -12.36 40.05 12.67
C THR A 266 -11.85 38.81 11.97
N LYS A 267 -10.76 38.96 11.20
CA LYS A 267 -9.98 37.87 10.61
C LYS A 267 -9.62 36.87 11.71
N ILE A 268 -10.25 35.70 11.72
CA ILE A 268 -9.84 34.58 12.55
C ILE A 268 -8.58 33.99 11.88
N LYS A 269 -7.41 34.32 12.44
CA LYS A 269 -6.20 33.52 12.29
C LYS A 269 -6.52 32.13 12.85
N ILE A 270 -6.51 31.13 11.99
CA ILE A 270 -6.51 29.73 12.41
C ILE A 270 -5.20 29.52 13.19
N GLN A 271 -5.34 29.28 14.48
CA GLN A 271 -4.24 28.94 15.36
C GLN A 271 -3.82 27.52 14.99
N GLU A 272 -2.63 27.38 14.40
CA GLU A 272 -2.00 26.08 14.16
C GLU A 272 -1.93 25.30 15.49
N PRO A 273 -2.09 23.96 15.47
CA PRO A 273 -1.85 23.16 16.65
C PRO A 273 -0.41 23.36 17.11
N PHE A 274 -0.27 23.92 18.31
CA PHE A 274 1.00 24.12 18.99
C PHE A 274 1.59 22.76 19.34
N PHE A 275 2.43 22.23 18.46
CA PHE A 275 3.35 21.15 18.80
C PHE A 275 4.59 21.79 19.43
N PRO A 276 5.03 21.34 20.63
CA PRO A 276 6.27 21.84 21.19
C PRO A 276 7.42 21.52 20.22
N PRO A 277 8.39 22.42 20.02
CA PRO A 277 9.54 22.13 19.18
C PRO A 277 10.31 20.96 19.81
N THR A 278 10.25 19.79 19.19
CA THR A 278 11.17 18.70 19.50
C THR A 278 12.53 19.15 19.04
N ASN A 279 13.32 19.65 20.00
CA ASN A 279 14.69 20.05 19.80
C ASN A 279 15.54 18.80 19.55
N LEU A 280 15.47 18.24 18.35
CA LEU A 280 16.23 17.07 17.90
C LEU A 280 17.60 17.45 17.31
N GLN A 281 18.07 18.68 17.61
CA GLN A 281 19.39 19.18 17.21
C GLN A 281 20.42 19.21 18.35
N SER A 282 20.08 18.80 19.58
CA SER A 282 21.01 18.84 20.72
C SER A 282 21.35 17.49 21.37
N GLU A 283 20.90 16.35 20.84
CA GLU A 283 21.27 15.00 21.36
C GLU A 283 21.99 14.11 20.33
N LEU A 284 22.71 14.69 19.37
CA LEU A 284 23.64 13.96 18.50
C LEU A 284 25.10 13.99 18.98
N ASN A 285 25.34 14.46 20.21
CA ASN A 285 26.65 14.37 20.84
C ASN A 285 26.75 13.08 21.67
N HIS A 286 27.51 12.12 21.14
CA HIS A 286 28.03 10.94 21.83
C HIS A 286 27.02 10.14 22.70
N SER A 287 26.04 9.51 22.07
CA SER A 287 25.41 8.33 22.69
C SER A 287 26.31 7.12 22.47
N SER A 288 27.12 6.82 23.49
CA SER A 288 27.80 5.56 23.74
C SER A 288 27.02 4.35 23.21
N ARG A 289 27.70 3.53 22.39
CA ARG A 289 27.30 2.17 22.02
C ARG A 289 26.86 1.43 23.28
N LYS A 290 25.54 1.31 23.52
CA LYS A 290 25.03 0.42 24.56
C LYS A 290 25.30 -1.01 24.09
N SER A 291 26.34 -1.60 24.64
CA SER A 291 26.66 -3.02 24.49
C SER A 291 25.44 -3.84 24.88
N ILE A 292 24.87 -4.54 23.91
CA ILE A 292 23.90 -5.61 24.13
C ILE A 292 24.54 -6.59 25.11
N SER A 293 23.83 -6.98 26.18
CA SER A 293 24.35 -7.95 27.15
C SER A 293 24.75 -9.24 26.43
N LYS A 294 25.88 -9.85 26.83
CA LYS A 294 26.40 -11.08 26.19
C LYS A 294 25.37 -12.21 26.15
N GLU A 295 24.45 -12.29 27.11
CA GLU A 295 23.38 -13.30 27.14
C GLU A 295 22.35 -13.11 26.02
N ASN A 296 21.87 -11.88 25.77
CA ASN A 296 20.96 -11.57 24.66
C ASN A 296 21.60 -11.90 23.29
N SER A 297 22.93 -11.81 23.19
CA SER A 297 23.65 -12.19 21.96
C SER A 297 23.65 -13.70 21.70
N VAL A 298 23.64 -14.54 22.74
CA VAL A 298 23.71 -16.01 22.62
C VAL A 298 22.35 -16.59 22.23
N GLU A 299 21.26 -16.13 22.83
CA GLU A 299 19.90 -16.58 22.47
C GLU A 299 19.51 -16.16 21.06
N LYS A 300 19.83 -14.92 20.67
CA LYS A 300 19.63 -14.44 19.29
C LYS A 300 20.43 -15.27 18.27
N ARG A 301 21.67 -15.66 18.61
CA ARG A 301 22.48 -16.59 17.79
C ARG A 301 21.87 -17.99 17.71
N ARG A 302 21.31 -18.53 18.80
CA ARG A 302 20.63 -19.83 18.80
C ARG A 302 19.34 -19.83 17.97
N ALA A 303 18.50 -18.81 18.11
CA ALA A 303 17.29 -18.64 17.30
C ALA A 303 17.63 -18.56 15.81
N ARG A 304 18.69 -17.82 15.46
CA ARG A 304 19.25 -17.80 14.10
C ARG A 304 19.68 -19.17 13.61
N LEU A 305 20.34 -19.98 14.44
CA LEU A 305 20.80 -21.32 14.02
C LEU A 305 19.66 -22.28 13.66
N ASN A 306 18.47 -22.11 14.26
CA ASN A 306 17.28 -22.92 13.98
C ASN A 306 16.55 -22.53 12.69
N MET A 307 16.86 -21.37 12.10
CA MET A 307 16.28 -20.94 10.83
C MET A 307 16.97 -21.65 9.64
N PRO A 308 16.23 -22.09 8.61
CA PRO A 308 16.85 -22.64 7.41
C PRO A 308 17.82 -21.65 6.75
N LEU A 309 18.94 -22.15 6.23
CA LEU A 309 20.00 -21.33 5.61
C LEU A 309 19.46 -20.36 4.55
N LEU A 310 18.46 -20.79 3.78
CA LEU A 310 17.78 -20.00 2.75
C LEU A 310 17.23 -18.66 3.27
N TYR A 311 16.74 -18.60 4.50
CA TYR A 311 16.22 -17.36 5.08
C TYR A 311 17.30 -16.60 5.84
N ARG A 312 18.18 -17.32 6.55
CA ARG A 312 19.30 -16.71 7.29
C ARG A 312 20.18 -15.85 6.41
N MET A 313 20.43 -16.27 5.17
CA MET A 313 21.29 -15.51 4.25
C MET A 313 20.72 -14.13 3.88
N TYR A 314 19.43 -13.86 4.10
CA TYR A 314 18.80 -12.56 3.84
C TYR A 314 18.62 -11.71 5.10
N GLU A 315 19.10 -12.16 6.27
CA GLU A 315 19.20 -11.32 7.46
C GLU A 315 20.55 -10.59 7.51
N SER A 316 20.65 -9.53 8.29
CA SER A 316 21.95 -8.93 8.61
C SER A 316 22.90 -9.93 9.26
N GLN A 317 24.07 -10.11 8.64
CA GLN A 317 25.15 -10.95 9.16
C GLN A 317 26.10 -10.22 10.11
N SER A 318 26.02 -8.89 10.19
CA SER A 318 26.88 -8.05 11.05
C SER A 318 26.06 -7.41 12.17
N GLU A 319 26.69 -7.19 13.33
CA GLU A 319 26.08 -6.40 14.42
C GLU A 319 26.05 -4.90 14.08
N ASP A 320 26.91 -4.45 13.17
CA ASP A 320 27.02 -3.04 12.73
C ASP A 320 26.04 -2.67 11.61
N ILE A 321 25.43 -3.67 10.95
CA ILE A 321 24.45 -3.48 9.88
C ILE A 321 23.09 -3.96 10.39
N ARG A 322 22.03 -3.17 10.22
CA ARG A 322 20.76 -3.34 10.93
C ARG A 322 19.58 -3.20 9.98
N GLY A 323 18.78 -4.26 9.91
CA GLY A 323 17.41 -4.20 9.40
C GLY A 323 16.48 -3.47 10.38
N THR A 324 15.27 -3.14 9.92
CA THR A 324 14.19 -2.59 10.75
C THR A 324 13.18 -3.66 11.19
N VAL A 325 13.24 -4.87 10.62
CA VAL A 325 12.36 -5.99 10.94
C VAL A 325 13.18 -7.11 11.59
N SER A 326 12.80 -7.53 12.80
CA SER A 326 13.52 -8.57 13.56
C SER A 326 12.65 -9.74 14.04
N GLY A 327 11.32 -9.66 13.98
CA GLY A 327 10.44 -10.72 14.48
C GLY A 327 10.23 -10.70 16.00
N PRO A 328 9.14 -11.30 16.53
CA PRO A 328 9.11 -11.73 17.93
C PRO A 328 10.11 -12.86 18.17
N GLU A 329 10.73 -12.87 19.35
CA GLU A 329 11.61 -13.95 19.79
C GLU A 329 10.82 -15.21 20.16
N THR A 330 11.42 -16.38 19.97
CA THR A 330 10.86 -17.63 20.52
C THR A 330 10.99 -17.65 22.05
N PRO A 331 9.97 -18.08 22.81
CA PRO A 331 8.80 -18.87 22.40
C PRO A 331 7.57 -18.04 21.97
N ASN A 332 7.65 -16.70 21.90
CA ASN A 332 6.51 -15.80 21.72
C ASN A 332 5.95 -15.74 20.28
N PHE A 333 6.42 -16.60 19.38
CA PHE A 333 5.94 -16.68 18.00
C PHE A 333 5.00 -17.88 17.80
N HIS A 334 3.72 -17.59 17.53
CA HIS A 334 2.67 -18.59 17.35
C HIS A 334 1.95 -18.39 16.00
N PRO A 335 2.42 -19.04 14.92
CA PRO A 335 1.90 -18.79 13.57
C PRO A 335 0.41 -19.11 13.41
N GLU A 336 -0.13 -20.05 14.18
CA GLU A 336 -1.56 -20.38 14.19
C GLU A 336 -2.41 -19.25 14.78
N GLU A 337 -1.96 -18.60 15.86
CA GLU A 337 -2.67 -17.47 16.47
C GLU A 337 -2.60 -16.22 15.58
N VAL A 338 -1.46 -15.97 14.94
CA VAL A 338 -1.34 -14.91 13.92
C VAL A 338 -2.27 -15.21 12.74
N SER A 339 -2.33 -16.46 12.28
CA SER A 339 -3.23 -16.89 11.20
C SER A 339 -4.71 -16.71 11.55
N LYS A 340 -5.13 -17.02 12.78
CA LYS A 340 -6.48 -16.73 13.28
C LYS A 340 -6.80 -15.25 13.27
N THR A 341 -5.84 -14.44 13.70
CA THR A 341 -5.97 -12.97 13.75
C THR A 341 -6.11 -12.39 12.34
N LEU A 342 -5.23 -12.80 11.42
CA LEU A 342 -5.33 -12.44 10.00
C LEU A 342 -6.65 -12.89 9.38
N ARG A 343 -7.11 -14.11 9.66
CA ARG A 343 -8.38 -14.62 9.12
C ARG A 343 -9.55 -13.76 9.56
N LYS A 344 -9.60 -13.37 10.83
CA LYS A 344 -10.64 -12.46 11.34
C LYS A 344 -10.57 -11.09 10.65
N ALA A 345 -9.36 -10.55 10.45
CA ALA A 345 -9.14 -9.26 9.80
C ALA A 345 -9.51 -9.26 8.30
N LEU A 346 -9.44 -10.41 7.63
CA LEU A 346 -9.74 -10.60 6.21
C LEU A 346 -11.19 -11.07 5.94
N VAL A 347 -11.97 -11.39 6.97
CA VAL A 347 -13.35 -11.88 6.81
C VAL A 347 -14.36 -10.78 7.10
N GLY A 348 -15.13 -10.41 6.07
CA GLY A 348 -16.25 -9.49 6.17
C GLY A 348 -16.20 -8.46 5.06
N ILE A 349 -17.20 -7.56 4.98
CA ILE A 349 -17.14 -6.47 3.98
C ILE A 349 -16.07 -5.46 4.32
N THR A 350 -15.54 -5.46 5.54
CA THR A 350 -14.54 -4.49 5.97
C THR A 350 -13.28 -5.18 6.45
N THR A 351 -12.16 -4.80 5.87
CA THR A 351 -10.83 -5.20 6.29
C THR A 351 -10.44 -4.44 7.56
N ASP A 352 -9.78 -5.12 8.50
CA ASP A 352 -9.07 -4.48 9.61
C ASP A 352 -7.60 -4.33 9.23
N ASP A 353 -7.33 -3.27 8.47
CA ASP A 353 -6.00 -3.03 7.91
C ASP A 353 -4.97 -2.80 9.02
N LYS A 354 -5.33 -2.23 10.18
CA LYS A 354 -4.39 -2.09 11.32
C LYS A 354 -3.92 -3.45 11.83
N THR A 355 -4.84 -4.39 11.97
CA THR A 355 -4.52 -5.75 12.39
C THR A 355 -3.70 -6.50 11.33
N ILE A 356 -3.94 -6.28 10.04
CA ILE A 356 -3.09 -6.81 8.96
C ILE A 356 -1.66 -6.27 9.10
N ILE A 357 -1.52 -4.98 9.35
CA ILE A 357 -0.22 -4.33 9.54
C ILE A 357 0.49 -4.89 10.79
N SER A 358 -0.15 -4.93 11.95
CA SER A 358 0.48 -5.47 13.16
C SER A 358 0.84 -6.95 13.02
N SER A 359 0.08 -7.71 12.22
CA SER A 359 0.33 -9.13 11.97
C SER A 359 1.46 -9.39 10.97
N ILE A 360 1.77 -8.48 10.04
CA ILE A 360 2.82 -8.68 9.02
C ILE A 360 4.16 -8.05 9.45
N PHE A 361 4.14 -6.85 10.06
CA PHE A 361 5.32 -5.98 10.14
C PHE A 361 6.21 -6.25 11.34
N LEU A 362 5.68 -6.98 12.32
CA LEU A 362 6.45 -7.46 13.45
C LEU A 362 7.11 -8.80 13.16
N HIS A 363 6.99 -9.38 11.96
CA HIS A 363 7.50 -10.72 11.64
C HIS A 363 8.56 -10.71 10.54
N THR A 364 9.62 -11.50 10.72
CA THR A 364 10.63 -11.74 9.67
C THR A 364 10.02 -12.48 8.48
N ASN A 365 10.69 -12.50 7.32
CA ASN A 365 10.21 -13.19 6.14
C ASN A 365 10.02 -14.68 6.41
N PHE A 366 10.93 -15.29 7.18
CA PHE A 366 10.81 -16.68 7.62
C PHE A 366 9.55 -16.92 8.45
N GLN A 367 9.29 -16.06 9.45
CA GLN A 367 8.07 -16.14 10.25
C GLN A 367 6.81 -15.93 9.41
N ARG A 368 6.85 -14.99 8.45
CA ARG A 368 5.76 -14.79 7.47
C ARG A 368 5.51 -16.06 6.65
N GLN A 369 6.54 -16.81 6.25
CA GLN A 369 6.35 -18.09 5.56
C GLN A 369 5.71 -19.15 6.48
N MET A 370 6.05 -19.17 7.76
CA MET A 370 5.40 -20.04 8.75
C MET A 370 3.92 -19.68 8.93
N ILE A 371 3.60 -18.38 8.99
CA ILE A 371 2.22 -17.87 9.04
C ILE A 371 1.45 -18.30 7.78
N CYS A 372 2.02 -18.11 6.59
CA CYS A 372 1.39 -18.54 5.33
C CYS A 372 1.04 -20.04 5.35
N LYS A 373 1.98 -20.88 5.81
CA LYS A 373 1.76 -22.34 5.92
C LYS A 373 0.69 -22.69 6.95
N ALA A 374 0.70 -22.07 8.13
CA ALA A 374 -0.31 -22.28 9.15
C ALA A 374 -1.71 -21.85 8.63
N TYR A 375 -1.80 -20.70 7.98
CA TYR A 375 -3.04 -20.22 7.37
C TYR A 375 -3.60 -21.21 6.33
N GLU A 376 -2.74 -21.73 5.45
CA GLU A 376 -3.14 -22.73 4.46
C GLU A 376 -3.61 -24.03 5.11
N SER A 377 -2.88 -24.54 6.11
CA SER A 377 -3.25 -25.76 6.83
C SER A 377 -4.56 -25.62 7.62
N MET A 378 -4.83 -24.44 8.18
CA MET A 378 -5.99 -24.22 9.05
C MET A 378 -7.27 -23.93 8.28
N TYR A 379 -7.14 -23.32 7.09
CA TYR A 379 -8.29 -22.79 6.35
C TYR A 379 -8.43 -23.35 4.93
N GLU A 380 -7.46 -24.13 4.44
CA GLU A 380 -7.37 -24.59 3.04
C GLU A 380 -7.47 -23.43 2.05
N ARG A 381 -6.78 -22.32 2.37
CA ARG A 381 -6.78 -21.08 1.60
C ARG A 381 -5.39 -20.51 1.47
N ASN A 382 -5.14 -19.83 0.36
CA ASN A 382 -3.92 -19.09 0.14
C ASN A 382 -4.03 -17.68 0.73
N LEU A 383 -3.17 -17.34 1.69
CA LEU A 383 -3.17 -16.03 2.36
C LEU A 383 -2.90 -14.87 1.39
N ILE A 384 -2.00 -15.04 0.43
CA ILE A 384 -1.68 -14.01 -0.57
C ILE A 384 -2.92 -13.69 -1.42
N HIS A 385 -3.62 -14.72 -1.89
CA HIS A 385 -4.87 -14.56 -2.64
C HIS A 385 -5.96 -13.87 -1.79
N ASP A 386 -6.10 -14.23 -0.52
CA ASP A 386 -7.07 -13.55 0.36
C ASP A 386 -6.70 -12.06 0.56
N ILE A 387 -5.41 -11.71 0.65
CA ILE A 387 -4.95 -10.32 0.68
C ILE A 387 -5.26 -9.59 -0.63
N GLU A 388 -5.09 -10.23 -1.79
CA GLU A 388 -5.42 -9.67 -3.11
C GLU A 388 -6.92 -9.36 -3.24
N GLU A 389 -7.79 -10.27 -2.78
CA GLU A 389 -9.24 -10.07 -2.81
C GLU A 389 -9.69 -8.90 -1.90
N GLU A 390 -9.09 -8.75 -0.72
CA GLU A 390 -9.60 -7.84 0.33
C GLU A 390 -8.89 -6.45 0.35
N THR A 391 -7.60 -6.37 -0.01
CA THR A 391 -6.76 -5.14 0.05
C THR A 391 -6.36 -4.65 -1.34
N GLY A 392 -6.10 -3.35 -1.55
CA GLY A 392 -5.76 -2.81 -2.88
C GLY A 392 -4.71 -1.72 -2.98
N GLY A 393 -4.35 -1.39 -4.23
CA GLY A 393 -3.31 -0.40 -4.56
C GLY A 393 -1.93 -0.80 -4.03
N PHE A 394 -1.09 0.20 -3.79
CA PHE A 394 0.27 -0.02 -3.28
C PHE A 394 0.32 -0.66 -1.89
N PHE A 395 -0.74 -0.55 -1.09
CA PHE A 395 -0.85 -1.27 0.19
C PHE A 395 -0.87 -2.79 -0.05
N MET A 396 -1.72 -3.25 -0.97
CA MET A 396 -1.78 -4.67 -1.37
C MET A 396 -0.44 -5.13 -1.94
N GLU A 397 0.16 -4.36 -2.84
CA GLU A 397 1.44 -4.71 -3.47
C GLU A 397 2.55 -4.86 -2.41
N LEU A 398 2.62 -3.94 -1.44
CA LEU A 398 3.59 -4.03 -0.33
C LEU A 398 3.32 -5.24 0.57
N CYS A 399 2.06 -5.51 0.94
CA CYS A 399 1.69 -6.69 1.73
C CYS A 399 2.10 -8.00 1.02
N ILE A 400 1.81 -8.11 -0.28
CA ILE A 400 2.14 -9.31 -1.08
C ILE A 400 3.66 -9.44 -1.22
N ALA A 401 4.37 -8.34 -1.51
CA ALA A 401 5.82 -8.34 -1.61
C ALA A 401 6.47 -8.86 -0.32
N LEU A 402 5.92 -8.48 0.84
CA LEU A 402 6.37 -8.96 2.14
C LEU A 402 6.00 -10.44 2.40
N LEU A 403 4.86 -10.93 1.94
CA LEU A 403 4.49 -12.32 2.14
C LEU A 403 5.26 -13.30 1.24
N ARG A 404 5.86 -12.82 0.15
CA ARG A 404 6.68 -13.66 -0.74
C ARG A 404 8.04 -13.99 -0.09
N PRO A 405 8.57 -15.21 -0.28
CA PRO A 405 9.96 -15.49 0.08
C PRO A 405 10.91 -14.51 -0.61
N THR A 406 11.94 -14.02 0.10
CA THR A 406 12.83 -12.96 -0.41
C THR A 406 13.48 -13.29 -1.75
N HIS A 407 13.89 -14.56 -1.95
CA HIS A 407 14.46 -15.02 -3.22
C HIS A 407 13.45 -15.03 -4.37
N VAL A 408 12.19 -15.37 -4.11
CA VAL A 408 11.10 -15.34 -5.11
C VAL A 408 10.80 -13.89 -5.48
N PHE A 409 10.69 -13.00 -4.50
CA PHE A 409 10.47 -11.57 -4.75
C PHE A 409 11.62 -10.95 -5.56
N SER A 410 12.87 -11.21 -5.16
CA SER A 410 14.07 -10.71 -5.87
C SER A 410 14.15 -11.23 -7.31
N THR A 411 13.81 -12.51 -7.52
CA THR A 411 13.75 -13.11 -8.87
C THR A 411 12.65 -12.47 -9.72
N GLN A 412 11.48 -12.17 -9.13
CA GLN A 412 10.41 -11.47 -9.85
C GLN A 412 10.84 -10.08 -10.30
N ILE A 413 11.45 -9.29 -9.40
CA ILE A 413 11.99 -7.96 -9.72
C ILE A 413 13.03 -8.05 -10.85
N LEU A 414 13.90 -9.05 -10.81
CA LEU A 414 14.87 -9.32 -11.88
C LEU A 414 14.18 -9.63 -13.21
N MET A 415 13.18 -10.52 -13.22
CA MET A 415 12.41 -10.85 -14.43
C MET A 415 11.71 -9.62 -15.01
N ASP A 416 11.10 -8.81 -14.16
CA ASP A 416 10.37 -7.59 -14.55
C ASP A 416 11.31 -6.56 -15.18
N SER A 417 12.54 -6.46 -14.67
CA SER A 417 13.61 -5.59 -15.21
C SER A 417 14.04 -5.96 -16.64
N PHE A 418 13.68 -7.15 -17.12
CA PHE A 418 13.95 -7.60 -18.48
C PHE A 418 12.72 -7.55 -19.39
N THR A 419 11.57 -7.06 -18.91
CA THR A 419 10.38 -6.95 -19.76
C THR A 419 10.48 -5.70 -20.64
N LEU A 420 10.13 -5.80 -21.93
CA LEU A 420 10.26 -4.67 -22.89
C LEU A 420 9.59 -3.37 -22.42
N LYS A 421 8.50 -3.49 -21.64
CA LYS A 421 7.75 -2.35 -21.11
C LYS A 421 8.46 -1.65 -19.93
N ASN A 422 9.26 -2.39 -19.17
CA ASN A 422 9.91 -1.93 -17.93
C ASN A 422 11.40 -2.28 -17.92
N GLN A 423 12.05 -2.27 -19.10
CA GLN A 423 13.44 -2.68 -19.19
C GLN A 423 14.32 -1.67 -18.43
N ASP A 424 14.92 -2.12 -17.33
CA ASP A 424 15.80 -1.30 -16.49
C ASP A 424 16.98 -2.15 -16.03
N VAL A 425 18.06 -2.08 -16.80
CA VAL A 425 19.30 -2.84 -16.54
C VAL A 425 19.91 -2.46 -15.20
N SER A 426 19.65 -1.24 -14.68
CA SER A 426 20.18 -0.81 -13.40
C SER A 426 19.65 -1.63 -12.22
N ILE A 427 18.42 -2.14 -12.32
CA ILE A 427 17.84 -3.04 -11.30
C ILE A 427 18.57 -4.39 -11.30
N ALA A 428 18.88 -4.93 -12.47
CA ALA A 428 19.62 -6.20 -12.55
C ALA A 428 21.06 -6.04 -12.04
N VAL A 429 21.72 -4.91 -12.31
CA VAL A 429 23.03 -4.61 -11.72
C VAL A 429 22.94 -4.41 -10.21
N GLU A 430 21.93 -3.69 -9.71
CA GLU A 430 21.66 -3.50 -8.28
C GLU A 430 21.53 -4.83 -7.56
N ILE A 431 20.73 -5.77 -8.10
CA ILE A 431 20.59 -7.12 -7.53
C ILE A 431 21.92 -7.85 -7.58
N ALA A 432 22.62 -7.86 -8.72
CA ALA A 432 23.89 -8.56 -8.87
C ALA A 432 24.97 -8.04 -7.90
N CYS A 433 24.94 -6.74 -7.58
CA CYS A 433 25.96 -6.11 -6.74
C CYS A 433 25.58 -6.03 -5.25
N THR A 434 24.32 -6.24 -4.89
CA THR A 434 23.89 -6.15 -3.48
C THR A 434 23.45 -7.49 -2.89
N CYS A 435 23.44 -8.55 -3.70
CA CYS A 435 23.26 -9.93 -3.26
C CYS A 435 24.60 -10.65 -3.11
N THR A 436 24.70 -11.52 -2.09
CA THR A 436 25.86 -12.38 -1.88
C THR A 436 25.90 -13.52 -2.89
N ASN A 437 27.07 -14.16 -3.09
CA ASN A 437 27.21 -15.31 -4.00
C ASN A 437 26.17 -16.44 -3.72
N PRO A 438 25.90 -16.84 -2.47
CA PRO A 438 24.83 -17.81 -2.18
C PRO A 438 23.44 -17.32 -2.59
N GLN A 439 23.11 -16.05 -2.35
CA GLN A 439 21.82 -15.47 -2.75
C GLN A 439 21.68 -15.45 -4.27
N LEU A 440 22.72 -15.07 -5.01
CA LEU A 440 22.72 -15.07 -6.48
C LEU A 440 22.54 -16.48 -7.05
N ARG A 441 23.10 -17.51 -6.41
CA ARG A 441 22.84 -18.90 -6.79
C ARG A 441 21.37 -19.27 -6.62
N VAL A 442 20.76 -18.94 -5.47
CA VAL A 442 19.33 -19.18 -5.24
C VAL A 442 18.47 -18.41 -6.23
N ILE A 443 18.80 -17.15 -6.55
CA ILE A 443 18.09 -16.36 -7.57
C ILE A 443 18.16 -17.05 -8.94
N LYS A 444 19.33 -17.55 -9.35
CA LYS A 444 19.50 -18.31 -10.61
C LYS A 444 18.66 -19.59 -10.64
N GLU A 445 18.66 -20.35 -9.55
CA GLU A 445 17.85 -21.57 -9.41
C GLU A 445 16.36 -21.26 -9.45
N THR A 446 15.93 -20.23 -8.72
CA THR A 446 14.53 -19.76 -8.68
C THR A 446 14.07 -19.32 -10.05
N TYR A 447 14.88 -18.50 -10.73
CA TYR A 447 14.62 -18.07 -12.11
C TYR A 447 14.42 -19.27 -13.03
N THR A 448 15.36 -20.21 -13.00
CA THR A 448 15.31 -21.42 -13.84
C THR A 448 14.07 -22.26 -13.54
N SER A 449 13.69 -22.41 -12.28
CA SER A 449 12.48 -23.15 -11.88
C SER A 449 11.19 -22.46 -12.33
N THR A 450 11.17 -21.12 -12.39
CA THR A 450 9.97 -20.35 -12.75
C THR A 450 9.82 -20.21 -14.26
N THR A 451 10.91 -20.03 -15.00
CA THR A 451 10.85 -19.76 -16.44
C THR A 451 11.21 -20.96 -17.31
N SER A 452 11.75 -22.04 -16.74
CA SER A 452 12.33 -23.18 -17.47
C SER A 452 13.46 -22.78 -18.43
N ARG A 453 14.15 -21.66 -18.15
CA ARG A 453 15.26 -21.12 -18.95
C ARG A 453 16.39 -20.68 -18.03
N SER A 454 17.64 -20.72 -18.50
CA SER A 454 18.76 -20.25 -17.68
C SER A 454 18.92 -18.74 -17.75
N LEU A 455 19.12 -18.11 -16.58
CA LEU A 455 19.23 -16.66 -16.43
C LEU A 455 20.35 -16.08 -17.30
N ASP A 456 21.50 -16.74 -17.35
CA ASP A 456 22.68 -16.30 -18.10
C ASP A 456 22.42 -16.24 -19.61
N LYS A 457 21.65 -17.19 -20.17
CA LYS A 457 21.27 -17.19 -21.59
C LYS A 457 20.20 -16.14 -21.87
N ASP A 458 19.22 -16.01 -20.98
CA ASP A 458 18.16 -15.03 -21.12
C ASP A 458 18.69 -13.59 -21.08
N ILE A 459 19.68 -13.29 -20.24
CA ILE A 459 20.34 -11.98 -20.21
C ILE A 459 20.90 -11.64 -21.60
N LEU A 460 21.63 -12.56 -22.24
CA LEU A 460 22.20 -12.33 -23.57
C LEU A 460 21.15 -12.18 -24.67
N ASN A 461 20.01 -12.87 -24.53
CA ASN A 461 18.92 -12.79 -25.50
C ASN A 461 18.09 -11.51 -25.34
N LYS A 462 17.97 -10.98 -24.12
CA LYS A 462 17.10 -9.84 -23.81
C LYS A 462 17.84 -8.51 -23.74
N ILE A 463 19.15 -8.51 -23.52
CA ILE A 463 19.98 -7.31 -23.43
C ILE A 463 21.07 -7.40 -24.48
N GLU A 464 20.97 -6.55 -25.48
CA GLU A 464 21.82 -6.62 -26.67
C GLU A 464 23.27 -6.20 -26.39
N GLY A 465 24.16 -6.72 -27.22
CA GLY A 465 25.54 -6.26 -27.33
C GLY A 465 26.39 -6.48 -26.08
N ILE A 466 27.32 -5.56 -25.85
CA ILE A 466 28.31 -5.66 -24.78
C ILE A 466 27.68 -5.46 -23.38
N CYS A 467 26.59 -4.69 -23.27
CA CYS A 467 25.85 -4.50 -22.03
C CYS A 467 25.32 -5.82 -21.47
N GLY A 468 24.74 -6.67 -22.33
CA GLY A 468 24.28 -8.00 -21.94
C GLY A 468 25.42 -8.90 -21.46
N LYS A 469 26.60 -8.82 -22.10
CA LYS A 469 27.79 -9.58 -21.69
C LYS A 469 28.34 -9.10 -20.33
N PHE A 470 28.30 -7.80 -20.05
CA PHE A 470 28.73 -7.27 -18.75
C PHE A 470 27.78 -7.71 -17.64
N LEU A 471 26.48 -7.61 -17.88
CA LEU A 471 25.49 -8.08 -16.93
C LEU A 471 25.60 -9.60 -16.71
N GLN A 472 25.79 -10.38 -17.77
CA GLN A 472 26.01 -11.82 -17.65
C GLN A 472 27.24 -12.12 -16.78
N ALA A 473 28.35 -11.38 -16.96
CA ALA A 473 29.56 -11.57 -16.15
C ALA A 473 29.28 -11.40 -14.65
N LEU A 474 28.45 -10.41 -14.26
CA LEU A 474 28.06 -10.17 -12.86
C LEU A 474 27.25 -11.33 -12.25
N TYR A 475 26.48 -12.08 -13.04
CA TYR A 475 25.67 -13.20 -12.55
C TYR A 475 26.38 -14.56 -12.62
N VAL A 476 27.39 -14.69 -13.49
CA VAL A 476 28.08 -15.97 -13.76
C VAL A 476 29.35 -16.12 -12.92
N LYS A 477 30.16 -15.05 -12.81
CA LYS A 477 31.44 -15.10 -12.10
C LYS A 477 31.22 -14.80 -10.61
N PRO A 478 31.68 -15.65 -9.68
CA PRO A 478 31.62 -15.32 -8.27
C PRO A 478 32.56 -14.14 -7.97
N ARG A 479 32.08 -13.20 -7.14
CA ARG A 479 32.89 -12.10 -6.60
C ARG A 479 33.65 -12.59 -5.35
N GLU A 480 34.80 -12.01 -5.06
CA GLU A 480 35.45 -12.16 -3.75
C GLU A 480 34.58 -11.51 -2.66
N ASP A 481 34.12 -12.31 -1.69
CA ASP A 481 33.20 -11.88 -0.63
C ASP A 481 33.94 -11.34 0.62
N ASP A 482 35.28 -11.34 0.64
CA ASP A 482 36.08 -10.88 1.79
C ASP A 482 36.33 -9.37 1.74
N ASP A 483 36.22 -8.72 2.89
CA ASP A 483 36.54 -7.31 3.08
C ASP A 483 38.07 -7.07 3.19
N VAL A 484 38.89 -8.12 3.17
CA VAL A 484 40.35 -8.01 3.06
C VAL A 484 40.73 -7.36 1.73
N ILE A 485 41.34 -6.18 1.82
CA ILE A 485 41.82 -5.43 0.67
C ILE A 485 43.06 -6.12 0.08
N ASN A 486 43.00 -6.50 -1.19
CA ASN A 486 44.12 -7.08 -1.90
C ASN A 486 44.96 -6.00 -2.61
N GLU A 487 46.02 -5.53 -1.96
CA GLU A 487 46.90 -4.49 -2.51
C GLU A 487 47.56 -4.86 -3.84
N GLU A 488 47.85 -6.15 -4.09
CA GLU A 488 48.49 -6.61 -5.32
C GLU A 488 47.53 -6.41 -6.50
N ILE A 489 46.27 -6.83 -6.35
CA ILE A 489 45.21 -6.61 -7.34
C ILE A 489 45.03 -5.11 -7.62
N ILE A 490 45.09 -4.27 -6.58
CA ILE A 490 44.98 -2.82 -6.74
C ILE A 490 46.14 -2.27 -7.56
N LYS A 491 47.38 -2.65 -7.23
CA LYS A 491 48.58 -2.21 -7.96
C LYS A 491 48.52 -2.64 -9.43
N GLU A 492 48.15 -3.91 -9.69
CA GLU A 492 47.98 -4.44 -11.04
C GLU A 492 46.89 -3.70 -11.83
N ASN A 493 45.70 -3.53 -11.25
CA ASN A 493 44.58 -2.85 -11.90
C ASN A 493 44.88 -1.37 -12.16
N LEU A 494 45.55 -0.67 -11.24
CA LEU A 494 45.98 0.72 -11.46
C LEU A 494 47.02 0.84 -12.57
N ASN A 495 47.97 -0.10 -12.66
CA ASN A 495 48.93 -0.15 -13.76
C ASN A 495 48.22 -0.41 -15.10
N LEU A 496 47.19 -1.26 -15.13
CA LEU A 496 46.36 -1.46 -16.32
C LEU A 496 45.65 -0.17 -16.74
N ILE A 497 45.04 0.54 -15.79
CA ILE A 497 44.38 1.83 -16.06
C ILE A 497 45.37 2.85 -16.65
N GLN A 498 46.61 2.89 -16.15
CA GLN A 498 47.62 3.86 -16.59
C GLN A 498 48.28 3.50 -17.93
N SER A 499 48.54 2.22 -18.18
CA SER A 499 49.23 1.75 -19.39
C SER A 499 48.31 1.60 -20.60
N THR A 500 46.99 1.55 -20.40
CA THR A 500 46.02 1.39 -21.49
C THR A 500 45.67 2.74 -22.12
N SER A 501 46.06 2.94 -23.38
CA SER A 501 45.58 4.07 -24.18
C SER A 501 44.07 4.01 -24.40
N ASN A 502 43.37 5.15 -24.28
CA ASN A 502 41.91 5.23 -24.33
C ASN A 502 41.21 4.23 -23.39
N PHE A 503 41.74 4.05 -22.18
CA PHE A 503 41.29 3.07 -21.19
C PHE A 503 39.76 2.90 -21.08
N PHE A 504 38.99 3.97 -21.00
CA PHE A 504 37.53 3.87 -20.85
C PHE A 504 36.83 3.27 -22.08
N GLU A 505 37.36 3.49 -23.29
CA GLU A 505 36.83 2.88 -24.51
C GLU A 505 37.15 1.39 -24.56
N GLU A 506 38.38 1.02 -24.16
CA GLU A 506 38.77 -0.39 -24.01
C GLU A 506 37.91 -1.09 -22.95
N LEU A 507 37.77 -0.48 -21.78
CA LEU A 507 36.90 -0.95 -20.69
C LEU A 507 35.46 -1.12 -21.17
N GLY A 508 34.97 -0.25 -22.04
CA GLY A 508 33.63 -0.30 -22.60
C GLY A 508 33.38 -1.43 -23.61
N ARG A 509 34.41 -2.10 -24.12
CA ARG A 509 34.27 -3.18 -25.11
C ARG A 509 34.87 -4.51 -24.68
N ASN A 510 35.59 -4.54 -23.57
CA ASN A 510 36.36 -5.68 -23.11
C ASN A 510 35.79 -6.29 -21.81
N VAL A 511 35.10 -7.43 -21.95
CA VAL A 511 34.47 -8.16 -20.82
C VAL A 511 35.51 -8.70 -19.84
N GLU A 512 36.70 -9.07 -20.32
CA GLU A 512 37.81 -9.54 -19.49
C GLU A 512 38.30 -8.42 -18.57
N LEU A 513 38.55 -7.24 -19.15
CA LEU A 513 39.00 -6.05 -18.42
C LEU A 513 37.93 -5.58 -17.43
N PHE A 514 36.67 -5.50 -17.86
CA PHE A 514 35.54 -5.21 -16.96
C PHE A 514 35.46 -6.22 -15.81
N GLY A 515 35.64 -7.52 -16.12
CA GLY A 515 35.67 -8.60 -15.14
C GLY A 515 36.73 -8.41 -14.07
N LYS A 516 37.97 -8.15 -14.50
CA LYS A 516 39.13 -7.95 -13.60
C LYS A 516 38.99 -6.76 -12.67
N LEU A 517 38.39 -5.66 -13.14
CA LEU A 517 38.28 -4.43 -12.34
C LEU A 517 37.01 -4.36 -11.49
N PHE A 518 35.88 -4.86 -12.00
CA PHE A 518 34.56 -4.56 -11.42
C PHE A 518 33.71 -5.78 -11.08
N VAL A 519 34.10 -7.00 -11.49
CA VAL A 519 33.32 -8.22 -11.20
C VAL A 519 34.02 -9.09 -10.15
N SER A 520 35.28 -9.44 -10.38
CA SER A 520 36.01 -10.38 -9.51
C SER A 520 36.40 -9.79 -8.16
N PRO A 521 36.98 -8.57 -8.06
CA PRO A 521 37.45 -8.05 -6.77
C PRO A 521 36.30 -7.77 -5.79
N SER A 522 36.58 -7.83 -4.49
CA SER A 522 35.62 -7.43 -3.46
C SER A 522 35.27 -5.95 -3.57
N PHE A 523 34.11 -5.56 -3.01
CA PHE A 523 33.71 -4.14 -3.01
C PHE A 523 34.68 -3.26 -2.24
N ALA A 524 35.26 -3.75 -1.14
CA ALA A 524 36.33 -3.07 -0.41
C ALA A 524 37.56 -2.82 -1.31
N THR A 525 37.98 -3.82 -2.08
CA THR A 525 39.09 -3.69 -3.03
C THR A 525 38.78 -2.71 -4.16
N ILE A 526 37.56 -2.72 -4.72
CA ILE A 526 37.14 -1.74 -5.74
C ILE A 526 37.14 -0.33 -5.16
N HIS A 527 36.62 -0.15 -3.96
CA HIS A 527 36.60 1.14 -3.28
C HIS A 527 38.02 1.71 -3.12
N ASP A 528 38.93 0.94 -2.53
CA ASP A 528 40.30 1.37 -2.27
C ASP A 528 41.08 1.61 -3.58
N MET A 529 40.83 0.81 -4.62
CA MET A 529 41.38 1.05 -5.95
C MET A 529 40.95 2.40 -6.53
N ILE A 530 39.66 2.74 -6.44
CA ILE A 530 39.13 4.01 -6.94
C ILE A 530 39.66 5.18 -6.10
N GLU A 531 39.70 5.05 -4.77
CA GLU A 531 40.27 6.06 -3.88
C GLU A 531 41.75 6.29 -4.17
N THR A 532 42.54 5.21 -4.30
CA THR A 532 43.97 5.28 -4.65
C THR A 532 44.20 5.91 -6.03
N TYR A 533 43.31 5.65 -6.99
CA TYR A 533 43.33 6.32 -8.29
C TYR A 533 43.09 7.83 -8.13
N ASP A 534 42.04 8.21 -7.41
CA ASP A 534 41.57 9.59 -7.27
C ASP A 534 42.55 10.46 -6.47
N LEU A 535 43.21 9.91 -5.45
CA LEU A 535 44.22 10.62 -4.63
C LEU A 535 45.40 11.15 -5.46
N LYS A 536 45.68 10.55 -6.63
CA LYS A 536 46.77 10.96 -7.52
C LYS A 536 46.31 11.93 -8.62
N LYS A 537 45.06 12.40 -8.58
CA LYS A 537 44.45 13.22 -9.64
C LYS A 537 44.10 14.62 -9.15
N GLU A 538 44.17 15.56 -10.08
CA GLU A 538 43.66 16.91 -9.87
C GLU A 538 42.12 16.90 -9.78
N PRO A 539 41.51 17.85 -9.05
CA PRO A 539 40.05 17.97 -8.98
C PRO A 539 39.37 17.97 -10.35
N GLY A 540 38.29 17.20 -10.50
CA GLY A 540 37.55 17.07 -11.76
C GLY A 540 38.19 16.14 -12.80
N LYS A 541 39.32 15.50 -12.44
CA LYS A 541 39.96 14.38 -13.15
C LYS A 541 39.89 13.07 -12.34
N ASP A 542 39.00 13.00 -11.35
CA ASP A 542 38.66 11.75 -10.66
C ASP A 542 38.01 10.75 -11.64
N PHE A 543 38.03 9.46 -11.26
CA PHE A 543 37.62 8.35 -12.12
C PHE A 543 36.19 8.53 -12.61
N GLU A 544 35.25 8.87 -11.71
CA GLU A 544 33.85 9.07 -12.08
C GLU A 544 33.67 10.27 -13.01
N SER A 545 34.33 11.40 -12.76
CA SER A 545 34.30 12.58 -13.62
C SER A 545 34.80 12.26 -15.03
N LEU A 546 35.92 11.53 -15.16
CA LEU A 546 36.47 11.15 -16.46
C LEU A 546 35.56 10.16 -17.19
N LEU A 547 35.01 9.18 -16.47
CA LEU A 547 34.05 8.22 -16.99
C LEU A 547 32.77 8.90 -17.50
N ARG A 548 32.26 9.91 -16.78
CA ARG A 548 31.10 10.73 -17.18
C ARG A 548 31.37 11.59 -18.42
N LYS A 549 32.57 12.18 -18.51
CA LYS A 549 32.97 13.05 -19.63
C LYS A 549 33.32 12.28 -20.91
N ASN A 550 33.63 10.98 -20.82
CA ASN A 550 33.99 10.19 -22.00
C ASN A 550 32.76 9.96 -22.91
N LYS A 551 32.71 10.67 -24.04
CA LYS A 551 31.60 10.59 -25.02
C LYS A 551 31.59 9.34 -25.88
N ASN A 552 32.72 8.64 -25.98
CA ASN A 552 32.87 7.44 -26.81
C ASN A 552 32.38 6.17 -26.09
N LEU A 553 32.19 6.24 -24.77
CA LEU A 553 31.61 5.17 -23.99
C LEU A 553 30.07 5.16 -24.11
N HIS A 554 29.48 3.98 -24.37
CA HIS A 554 28.03 3.82 -24.40
C HIS A 554 27.40 4.15 -23.03
N THR A 555 26.27 4.86 -23.04
CA THR A 555 25.64 5.39 -21.80
C THR A 555 25.25 4.31 -20.82
N GLU A 556 24.73 3.18 -21.30
CA GLU A 556 24.35 2.08 -20.41
C GLU A 556 25.58 1.48 -19.71
N ILE A 557 26.68 1.30 -20.42
CA ILE A 557 27.93 0.74 -19.85
C ILE A 557 28.49 1.69 -18.79
N ARG A 558 28.48 3.00 -19.10
CA ARG A 558 28.86 4.04 -18.15
C ARG A 558 28.02 3.95 -16.88
N ASN A 559 26.70 3.78 -17.00
CA ASN A 559 25.80 3.68 -15.87
C ASN A 559 26.04 2.41 -15.04
N ILE A 560 26.31 1.27 -15.68
CA ILE A 560 26.68 0.01 -15.00
C ILE A 560 27.92 0.22 -14.12
N ILE A 561 28.99 0.79 -14.69
CA ILE A 561 30.26 1.00 -13.97
C ILE A 561 30.07 2.00 -12.83
N LEU A 562 29.40 3.12 -13.08
CA LEU A 562 29.10 4.12 -12.04
C LEU A 562 28.28 3.55 -10.90
N LEU A 563 27.33 2.66 -11.20
CA LEU A 563 26.51 1.99 -10.19
C LEU A 563 27.36 1.06 -9.32
N ILE A 564 28.26 0.27 -9.92
CA ILE A 564 29.19 -0.60 -9.17
C ILE A 564 30.08 0.23 -8.24
N ILE A 565 30.66 1.34 -8.74
CA ILE A 565 31.50 2.24 -7.93
C ILE A 565 30.70 2.88 -6.79
N LYS A 566 29.45 3.26 -7.04
CA LYS A 566 28.59 3.86 -6.00
C LYS A 566 28.26 2.85 -4.89
N ILE A 567 27.95 1.61 -5.27
CA ILE A 567 27.69 0.51 -4.32
C ILE A 567 28.96 0.16 -3.54
N SER A 568 30.13 0.14 -4.20
CA SER A 568 31.41 -0.18 -3.56
C SER A 568 31.81 0.86 -2.52
N LYS A 569 31.50 2.15 -2.77
CA LYS A 569 31.72 3.25 -1.82
C LYS A 569 30.85 3.12 -0.58
N ASN A 570 29.54 3.04 -0.78
CA ASN A 570 28.60 2.96 0.33
C ASN A 570 27.24 2.45 -0.17
N THR A 571 26.95 1.18 0.12
CA THR A 571 25.68 0.55 -0.29
C THR A 571 24.47 1.22 0.38
N GLN A 572 24.57 1.63 1.64
CA GLN A 572 23.46 2.27 2.35
C GLN A 572 23.17 3.67 1.80
N GLU A 573 24.20 4.45 1.47
CA GLU A 573 24.05 5.75 0.80
C GLU A 573 23.47 5.58 -0.61
N TYR A 574 23.87 4.54 -1.35
CA TYR A 574 23.26 4.21 -2.64
C TYR A 574 21.74 4.04 -2.53
N PHE A 575 21.28 3.22 -1.58
CA PHE A 575 19.85 3.02 -1.38
C PHE A 575 19.15 4.25 -0.78
N ALA A 576 19.83 5.05 0.04
CA ALA A 576 19.30 6.31 0.54
C ALA A 576 19.03 7.29 -0.62
N ASP A 577 19.96 7.42 -1.56
CA ASP A 577 19.78 8.24 -2.76
C ASP A 577 18.65 7.71 -3.64
N LYS A 578 18.62 6.40 -3.91
CA LYS A 578 17.55 5.78 -4.70
C LYS A 578 16.18 5.94 -4.05
N LEU A 579 16.10 5.81 -2.73
CA LEU A 579 14.87 6.05 -1.98
C LEU A 579 14.48 7.53 -2.04
N HIS A 580 15.44 8.45 -1.97
CA HIS A 580 15.16 9.88 -2.12
C HIS A 580 14.59 10.19 -3.49
N ASP A 581 15.27 9.78 -4.56
CA ASP A 581 14.83 9.99 -5.94
C ASP A 581 13.41 9.42 -6.17
N ALA A 582 13.13 8.24 -5.62
CA ALA A 582 11.81 7.60 -5.72
C ALA A 582 10.70 8.37 -4.97
N ILE A 583 11.01 9.08 -3.89
CA ILE A 583 10.04 9.84 -3.09
C ILE A 583 9.89 11.28 -3.60
N SER A 584 10.98 11.94 -3.97
CA SER A 584 11.04 13.38 -4.26
C SER A 584 10.77 13.75 -5.72
N GLY A 585 10.68 12.76 -6.62
CA GLY A 585 10.30 12.96 -8.02
C GLY A 585 8.91 13.62 -8.19
N ALA A 586 8.65 14.17 -9.38
CA ALA A 586 7.36 14.80 -9.73
C ALA A 586 6.15 13.87 -9.49
N ARG A 587 6.36 12.56 -9.63
CA ARG A 587 5.47 11.51 -9.17
C ARG A 587 6.31 10.47 -8.43
N ALA A 588 5.84 10.04 -7.26
CA ALA A 588 6.54 9.02 -6.48
C ALA A 588 6.61 7.68 -7.24
N ASP A 589 7.79 7.07 -7.27
CA ASP A 589 8.01 5.72 -7.79
C ASP A 589 7.77 4.69 -6.68
N HIS A 590 6.51 4.31 -6.52
CA HIS A 590 6.10 3.35 -5.51
C HIS A 590 6.70 1.95 -5.72
N ASN A 591 7.04 1.57 -6.96
CA ASN A 591 7.67 0.28 -7.24
C ASN A 591 9.10 0.26 -6.69
N ALA A 592 9.86 1.35 -6.90
CA ALA A 592 11.18 1.50 -6.30
C ALA A 592 11.10 1.58 -4.77
N ILE A 593 10.15 2.33 -4.20
CA ILE A 593 9.95 2.40 -2.74
C ILE A 593 9.69 1.00 -2.17
N ILE A 594 8.73 0.25 -2.75
CA ILE A 594 8.39 -1.11 -2.29
C ILE A 594 9.60 -2.03 -2.43
N ARG A 595 10.30 -2.02 -3.58
CA ARG A 595 11.50 -2.84 -3.81
C ARG A 595 12.55 -2.62 -2.73
N ILE A 596 12.95 -1.36 -2.51
CA ILE A 596 14.00 -1.00 -1.54
C ILE A 596 13.57 -1.39 -0.14
N VAL A 597 12.38 -0.96 0.28
CA VAL A 597 11.91 -1.17 1.64
C VAL A 597 11.74 -2.66 1.96
N VAL A 598 11.27 -3.48 1.01
CA VAL A 598 11.12 -4.93 1.21
C VAL A 598 12.46 -5.66 1.17
N MET A 599 13.32 -5.39 0.18
CA MET A 599 14.58 -6.13 0.02
C MET A 599 15.60 -5.81 1.12
N ARG A 600 15.51 -4.62 1.72
CA ARG A 600 16.48 -4.16 2.72
C ARG A 600 15.97 -4.27 4.16
N SER A 601 14.69 -4.58 4.39
CA SER A 601 14.05 -4.54 5.72
C SER A 601 14.72 -5.41 6.78
N GLU A 602 15.29 -6.55 6.38
CA GLU A 602 15.95 -7.51 7.28
C GLU A 602 17.48 -7.46 7.19
N THR A 603 18.01 -6.59 6.31
CA THR A 603 19.44 -6.45 6.04
C THR A 603 19.99 -5.17 6.67
N ASP A 604 19.67 -3.99 6.13
CA ASP A 604 20.33 -2.73 6.45
C ASP A 604 19.42 -1.51 6.34
N LEU A 605 18.10 -1.70 6.28
CA LEU A 605 17.15 -0.59 6.12
C LEU A 605 17.26 0.47 7.22
N ALA A 606 17.64 0.10 8.44
CA ALA A 606 17.81 1.09 9.51
C ALA A 606 18.99 2.02 9.20
N ASP A 607 20.11 1.46 8.72
CA ASP A 607 21.28 2.26 8.36
C ASP A 607 21.04 3.08 7.09
N ILE A 608 20.25 2.56 6.13
CA ILE A 608 19.80 3.34 4.96
C ILE A 608 19.01 4.57 5.42
N VAL A 609 18.10 4.42 6.38
CA VAL A 609 17.32 5.55 6.91
C VAL A 609 18.23 6.54 7.66
N GLU A 610 19.22 6.07 8.42
CA GLU A 610 20.21 6.97 9.05
C GLU A 610 21.04 7.74 8.01
N GLN A 611 21.53 7.07 6.96
CA GLN A 611 22.28 7.72 5.88
C GLN A 611 21.41 8.73 5.14
N TYR A 612 20.15 8.40 4.89
CA TYR A 612 19.18 9.32 4.31
C TYR A 612 19.04 10.59 5.15
N VAL A 613 18.86 10.46 6.47
CA VAL A 613 18.73 11.61 7.38
C VAL A 613 20.01 12.44 7.39
N ARG A 614 21.18 11.80 7.44
CA ARG A 614 22.49 12.49 7.41
C ARG A 614 22.65 13.31 6.13
N LYS A 615 22.26 12.78 4.98
CA LYS A 615 22.45 13.41 3.67
C LYS A 615 21.39 14.46 3.32
N TYR A 616 20.13 14.22 3.67
CA TYR A 616 18.99 15.04 3.25
C TYR A 616 18.36 15.88 4.36
N GLY A 617 18.84 15.78 5.60
CA GLY A 617 18.40 16.57 6.76
C GLY A 617 17.02 16.22 7.32
N HIS A 618 16.26 15.35 6.66
CA HIS A 618 14.94 14.90 7.06
C HIS A 618 14.78 13.39 6.88
N SER A 619 13.88 12.76 7.64
CA SER A 619 13.58 11.34 7.46
C SER A 619 12.83 11.07 6.15
N PRO A 620 12.92 9.85 5.58
CA PRO A 620 12.08 9.46 4.44
C PRO A 620 10.59 9.68 4.70
N LEU A 621 10.14 9.48 5.95
CA LEU A 621 8.75 9.68 6.37
C LEU A 621 8.27 11.12 6.22
N HIS A 622 9.14 12.11 6.46
CA HIS A 622 8.82 13.53 6.25
C HIS A 622 8.38 13.82 4.80
N TRP A 623 8.95 13.10 3.84
CA TRP A 623 8.64 13.25 2.42
C TRP A 623 7.47 12.35 2.00
N LEU A 624 7.45 11.10 2.47
CA LEU A 624 6.38 10.15 2.16
C LEU A 624 5.00 10.62 2.63
N GLN A 625 4.89 11.33 3.75
CA GLN A 625 3.58 11.87 4.20
C GLN A 625 2.98 12.88 3.21
N LYS A 626 3.78 13.47 2.32
CA LYS A 626 3.33 14.42 1.30
C LYS A 626 2.78 13.69 0.06
N THR A 627 3.25 12.47 -0.21
CA THR A 627 2.96 11.72 -1.44
C THR A 627 2.10 10.46 -1.20
N CYS A 628 2.10 9.93 0.01
CA CYS A 628 1.43 8.71 0.42
C CYS A 628 0.39 8.98 1.51
N SER A 629 -0.69 8.21 1.55
CA SER A 629 -1.70 8.28 2.61
C SER A 629 -2.32 6.91 2.88
N GLY A 630 -3.16 6.82 3.92
CA GLY A 630 -3.89 5.61 4.26
C GLY A 630 -2.99 4.48 4.74
N ASP A 631 -3.42 3.24 4.52
CA ASP A 631 -2.76 2.06 5.08
C ASP A 631 -1.38 1.82 4.47
N TYR A 632 -1.19 2.16 3.20
CA TYR A 632 0.13 2.11 2.56
C TYR A 632 1.16 3.02 3.27
N PHE A 633 0.79 4.25 3.60
CA PHE A 633 1.69 5.15 4.35
C PHE A 633 1.92 4.65 5.77
N ARG A 634 0.88 4.17 6.46
CA ARG A 634 1.02 3.56 7.79
C ARG A 634 2.00 2.39 7.77
N LEU A 635 1.98 1.64 6.67
CA LEU A 635 2.83 0.50 6.45
C LEU A 635 4.30 0.83 6.25
N LEU A 636 4.56 1.77 5.35
CA LEU A 636 5.90 2.31 5.16
C LEU A 636 6.43 2.96 6.43
N SER A 637 5.56 3.65 7.19
CA SER A 637 5.90 4.24 8.49
C SER A 637 6.39 3.18 9.47
N ALA A 638 5.72 2.03 9.54
CA ALA A 638 6.16 0.92 10.37
C ALA A 638 7.53 0.40 9.94
N MET A 639 7.78 0.23 8.63
CA MET A 639 9.05 -0.31 8.13
C MET A 639 10.24 0.63 8.23
N LEU A 640 10.01 1.95 8.14
CA LEU A 640 11.06 2.96 8.08
C LEU A 640 11.33 3.63 9.42
N SER A 641 10.60 3.28 10.47
CA SER A 641 10.83 3.82 11.82
C SER A 641 12.02 3.12 12.48
N ILE A 642 13.11 3.84 12.68
CA ILE A 642 14.23 3.41 13.52
C ILE A 642 13.81 3.64 14.98
N ASN A 643 13.92 2.60 15.84
CA ASN A 643 13.65 2.58 17.29
C ASN A 643 12.36 1.94 17.79
N GLY A 644 11.59 1.18 17.00
CA GLY A 644 10.52 0.34 17.55
C GLY A 644 9.44 1.09 18.36
N VAL A 645 9.40 2.43 18.30
CA VAL A 645 8.37 3.24 18.94
C VAL A 645 7.14 3.10 18.06
N SER A 646 6.39 2.07 18.39
CA SER A 646 5.03 1.82 17.93
C SER A 646 4.15 2.95 18.45
N THR A 647 4.03 4.03 17.68
CA THR A 647 2.85 4.89 17.78
C THR A 647 1.72 4.23 16.97
N PHE A 648 1.17 3.13 17.50
CA PHE A 648 -0.01 2.47 16.95
C PHE A 648 -1.19 2.60 17.90
#